data_AF-A4RWG0-F1
#
_entry.id   AF-A4RWG0-F1
#
_cell.length_a   1.000
_cell.length_b   1.000
_cell.length_c   1.000
_cell.angle_alpha   90.00
_cell.angle_beta   90.00
_cell.angle_gamma   90.00
#
_symmetry.space_group_name_H-M   'P 1'
#
loop_
_entity.id
_entity.type
_entity.pdbx_description
1 polymer ?
#
loop_
_entity_poly.entity_id
_entity_poly.type
_entity_poly.pdbx_seq_one_letter_code
_entity_poly.pdbx_strand_id
1 'polypeptide(L)'
;VPSAEAPSPPPPPPPPPPPQVEPIKVTEDTSFAALNQWRGQEVKLQTHKGGGGERNLQWNTDNLADAARRIVEGDRDSSSWRQKLQMVEKLICDDGADVDSLAYATVYLFWISVGAIACVEDGTHYRPNHHAGSAERMYGAIEAAERFANDVASGGDIYRARELRALIRRLHPRLPAFTAEFTQSVPLTRIRDIAHGKGDQHGKCREVRQEIKHTIQNKLHRCAGPEDLVATESMLAKLTAPGTDYPEEFVNEFKIFYRELKEFFNASSVADRIDRIANENGAPGRAADSSKKFLSAKATVDALPASDRVGDQTTMSALVACLRAIHDARTDITAALESGGDLGQAESSTRQQWRLAEVSMEDYAFVLLSRLLNALGAESEPPRNDISASEVKLTLEALALTSRTMALSAGGDNELEAIASEAEALARNGLPAGEEGGLRVQAVAERARRGAVDFCSLLESLFDGRASSLGNALGIDHGSISVFTEGQIRASVVFQSAKIASLLLRVSRQITGAAGWDCVVQGEAIGALKCVERLTPEECAQFTEPVIVLVASADGDEEVSTCGPNVRGVVLCHALPHLSHLALRARQAKVPLIAVEDDKLVDYARSLANEPAVKLSAETTGIKLEPTTAPASVAAASSEAGPQATKPVIRLDTDLSRAGTVFDLVALDKRGLEKSIRIAGTKSAMCARLSTIAENSSGSAAFAAPAGVVIPFGAMEFACASISKLEHLDSLLLELNQYADDPVRMRHTCEAIQNLVRSLKPSASALQSVAEKFGPNARVMVRSSANVEDLEGMSAAGLYDSIPNVDPNSEDAFSRAVGEVWASLYTTRAVASRAAAGVDQLEAHMCVLVQEMLSPEVSFVLHTKHPLTNDNNEAYVEFALGLGETLASGAVRGSPCRVSVDKRSGKATVNAFASFGTALVRDDDSATGMKSVAADYASHWLHNDVAKRDEIATKLLAIGSELERELSPRGETLPQDVEGCILPSGEICIVQARPQP
;
A
#
# COMPACT_ATOMS: atom_id res chain seq x y z
N VAL A 1 -65.26 -74.41 -4.40
CA VAL A 1 -64.94 -74.47 -5.85
C VAL A 1 -64.78 -73.05 -6.33
N PRO A 2 -63.71 -72.64 -7.04
CA PRO A 2 -62.39 -73.25 -7.32
C PRO A 2 -61.25 -72.46 -6.60
N SER A 3 -60.08 -73.01 -6.26
CA SER A 3 -58.94 -73.49 -7.07
C SER A 3 -57.99 -72.37 -7.56
N ALA A 4 -56.89 -72.25 -6.82
CA ALA A 4 -55.51 -71.91 -7.18
C ALA A 4 -55.18 -71.35 -8.59
N GLU A 5 -54.60 -70.15 -8.58
CA GLU A 5 -53.40 -69.80 -9.36
C GLU A 5 -52.44 -69.05 -8.41
N ALA A 6 -51.21 -69.55 -8.28
CA ALA A 6 -50.16 -68.95 -7.47
C ALA A 6 -49.50 -67.78 -8.24
N PRO A 7 -49.31 -66.59 -7.63
CA PRO A 7 -48.54 -65.53 -8.27
C PRO A 7 -47.05 -65.86 -8.17
N SER A 8 -46.36 -65.68 -9.29
CA SER A 8 -44.92 -65.88 -9.51
C SER A 8 -44.04 -65.20 -8.45
N PRO A 9 -42.88 -65.77 -8.08
CA PRO A 9 -41.96 -65.12 -7.17
C PRO A 9 -41.44 -63.81 -7.78
N PRO A 10 -41.19 -62.77 -6.97
CA PRO A 10 -40.59 -61.53 -7.45
C PRO A 10 -39.21 -61.80 -8.05
N PRO A 11 -38.78 -61.04 -9.08
CA PRO A 11 -37.45 -61.19 -9.64
C PRO A 11 -36.39 -60.94 -8.56
N PRO A 12 -35.23 -61.61 -8.64
CA PRO A 12 -34.14 -61.37 -7.69
C PRO A 12 -33.74 -59.89 -7.71
N PRO A 13 -33.34 -59.32 -6.56
CA PRO A 13 -32.90 -57.94 -6.51
C PRO A 13 -31.75 -57.73 -7.50
N PRO A 14 -31.68 -56.56 -8.16
CA PRO A 14 -30.57 -56.25 -9.05
C PRO A 14 -29.26 -56.41 -8.28
N PRO A 15 -28.17 -56.86 -8.95
CA PRO A 15 -26.87 -56.97 -8.29
C PRO A 15 -26.52 -55.61 -7.67
N PRO A 16 -25.86 -55.60 -6.49
CA PRO A 16 -25.45 -54.35 -5.87
C PRO A 16 -24.67 -53.52 -6.90
N PRO A 17 -24.85 -52.19 -6.93
CA PRO A 17 -24.03 -51.36 -7.80
C PRO A 17 -22.56 -51.71 -7.55
N PRO A 18 -21.69 -51.70 -8.59
CA PRO A 18 -20.27 -51.92 -8.39
C PRO A 18 -19.82 -50.99 -7.25
N PRO A 19 -18.94 -51.46 -6.34
CA PRO A 19 -18.51 -50.66 -5.21
C PRO A 19 -18.12 -49.30 -5.75
N GLN A 20 -18.78 -48.25 -5.25
CA GLN A 20 -18.33 -46.88 -5.51
C GLN A 20 -16.91 -46.84 -4.96
N VAL A 21 -15.95 -46.94 -5.87
CA VAL A 21 -14.56 -46.80 -5.52
C VAL A 21 -14.43 -45.37 -5.07
N GLU A 22 -14.16 -45.16 -3.78
CA GLU A 22 -13.70 -43.86 -3.30
C GLU A 22 -12.58 -43.41 -4.24
N PRO A 23 -12.64 -42.21 -4.82
CA PRO A 23 -11.52 -41.69 -5.59
C PRO A 23 -10.29 -41.75 -4.69
N ILE A 24 -9.18 -42.24 -5.24
CA ILE A 24 -7.88 -42.22 -4.57
C ILE A 24 -7.71 -40.80 -4.02
N LYS A 25 -7.56 -40.67 -2.70
CA LYS A 25 -7.20 -39.40 -2.06
C LYS A 25 -5.84 -38.97 -2.58
N VAL A 26 -5.84 -38.24 -3.68
CA VAL A 26 -4.77 -37.33 -4.09
C VAL A 26 -4.71 -36.32 -2.95
N THR A 27 -3.68 -36.42 -2.10
CA THR A 27 -3.43 -35.41 -1.07
C THR A 27 -3.25 -34.06 -1.78
N GLU A 28 -3.80 -32.99 -1.21
CA GLU A 28 -3.80 -31.63 -1.80
C GLU A 28 -2.41 -31.14 -2.25
N ASP A 29 -1.31 -31.74 -1.72
CA ASP A 29 0.08 -31.48 -2.11
C ASP A 29 0.54 -32.04 -3.47
N THR A 30 -0.21 -32.98 -4.06
CA THR A 30 0.31 -33.78 -5.18
C THR A 30 -0.09 -33.28 -6.57
N SER A 31 -1.08 -32.39 -6.67
CA SER A 31 -1.48 -31.78 -7.95
C SER A 31 -0.70 -30.51 -8.23
N PHE A 32 0.01 -30.48 -9.37
CA PHE A 32 0.55 -29.25 -9.93
C PHE A 32 -0.61 -28.24 -10.09
N ALA A 33 -0.50 -27.02 -9.55
CA ALA A 33 -1.57 -26.02 -9.63
C ALA A 33 -1.98 -25.73 -11.10
N ALA A 34 -1.06 -25.87 -12.05
CA ALA A 34 -1.36 -25.69 -13.48
C ALA A 34 -2.07 -26.91 -14.14
N LEU A 35 -2.07 -28.10 -13.53
CA LEU A 35 -2.82 -29.27 -14.03
C LEU A 35 -4.31 -29.15 -13.69
N ASN A 36 -4.65 -28.67 -12.48
CA ASN A 36 -6.03 -28.36 -12.09
C ASN A 36 -6.61 -27.13 -12.84
N GLN A 37 -5.75 -26.31 -13.44
CA GLN A 37 -6.09 -25.12 -14.21
C GLN A 37 -5.89 -25.31 -15.73
N TRP A 38 -5.69 -26.53 -16.21
CA TRP A 38 -5.50 -26.80 -17.64
C TRP A 38 -6.73 -26.36 -18.43
N ARG A 39 -6.55 -25.37 -19.33
CA ARG A 39 -7.59 -24.84 -20.23
C ARG A 39 -7.41 -25.27 -21.69
N GLY A 40 -6.37 -26.07 -21.97
CA GLY A 40 -6.14 -26.65 -23.29
C GLY A 40 -7.19 -27.72 -23.64
N GLN A 41 -7.18 -28.21 -24.88
CA GLN A 41 -8.05 -29.31 -25.30
C GLN A 41 -7.85 -30.54 -24.39
N GLU A 42 -8.92 -31.30 -24.16
CA GLU A 42 -8.87 -32.60 -23.47
C GLU A 42 -7.85 -33.49 -24.19
N VAL A 43 -6.77 -33.86 -23.50
CA VAL A 43 -5.68 -34.66 -24.07
C VAL A 43 -6.20 -36.09 -24.30
N LYS A 44 -6.89 -36.31 -25.42
CA LYS A 44 -7.31 -37.65 -25.82
C LYS A 44 -6.06 -38.42 -26.23
N LEU A 45 -5.85 -39.58 -25.61
CA LEU A 45 -4.75 -40.54 -25.89
C LEU A 45 -4.89 -41.21 -27.28
N GLN A 46 -5.27 -40.47 -28.32
CA GLN A 46 -5.30 -40.93 -29.70
C GLN A 46 -4.24 -40.19 -30.53
N THR A 47 -3.68 -40.91 -31.50
CA THR A 47 -2.63 -40.44 -32.40
C THR A 47 -3.06 -39.18 -33.16
N HIS A 48 -2.68 -38.00 -32.65
CA HIS A 48 -2.91 -36.75 -33.36
C HIS A 48 -1.96 -36.63 -34.56
N LYS A 49 -2.47 -36.99 -35.74
CA LYS A 49 -2.13 -36.27 -36.97
C LYS A 49 -3.13 -35.11 -37.06
N GLY A 50 -2.64 -33.89 -36.85
CA GLY A 50 -3.31 -32.63 -37.23
C GLY A 50 -4.75 -32.47 -36.76
N GLY A 51 -4.93 -31.93 -35.56
CA GLY A 51 -6.19 -31.29 -35.17
C GLY A 51 -5.90 -29.83 -34.91
N GLY A 52 -6.21 -28.96 -35.87
CA GLY A 52 -6.22 -27.52 -35.65
C GLY A 52 -7.30 -27.20 -34.62
N GLY A 53 -6.91 -26.86 -33.39
CA GLY A 53 -7.71 -25.93 -32.63
C GLY A 53 -7.64 -24.63 -33.41
N GLU A 54 -8.77 -24.18 -33.96
CA GLU A 54 -8.92 -22.85 -34.53
C GLU A 54 -8.60 -21.82 -33.44
N ARG A 55 -7.31 -21.47 -33.29
CA ARG A 55 -6.97 -20.11 -32.88
C ARG A 55 -7.69 -19.23 -33.89
N ASN A 56 -8.31 -18.14 -33.47
CA ASN A 56 -8.76 -17.13 -34.43
C ASN A 56 -7.59 -16.45 -35.19
N LEU A 57 -6.37 -17.01 -35.18
CA LEU A 57 -5.14 -16.61 -35.90
C LEU A 57 -4.97 -15.08 -36.04
N GLN A 58 -5.37 -14.34 -35.02
CA GLN A 58 -5.27 -12.89 -34.97
C GLN A 58 -3.94 -12.55 -34.31
N TRP A 59 -2.82 -12.73 -35.03
CA TRP A 59 -1.56 -12.09 -34.65
C TRP A 59 -1.65 -10.61 -35.02
N ASN A 60 -2.36 -9.85 -34.20
CA ASN A 60 -2.52 -8.42 -34.38
C ASN A 60 -1.39 -7.69 -33.65
N THR A 61 -0.54 -7.00 -34.40
CA THR A 61 0.59 -6.24 -33.86
C THR A 61 0.30 -4.75 -33.69
N ASP A 62 -0.88 -4.29 -34.11
CA ASP A 62 -1.23 -2.88 -34.11
C ASP A 62 -1.29 -2.33 -32.68
N ASN A 63 -0.61 -1.21 -32.44
CA ASN A 63 -0.57 -0.50 -31.15
C ASN A 63 -0.02 -1.32 -29.96
N LEU A 64 0.78 -2.35 -30.21
CA LEU A 64 1.47 -3.09 -29.15
C LEU A 64 2.79 -2.42 -28.73
N ALA A 65 3.12 -2.53 -27.44
CA ALA A 65 4.47 -2.26 -26.94
C ALA A 65 5.49 -3.20 -27.60
N ASP A 66 6.77 -2.80 -27.66
CA ASP A 66 7.79 -3.54 -28.43
C ASP A 66 7.95 -5.00 -27.96
N ALA A 67 8.06 -5.23 -26.65
CA ALA A 67 8.15 -6.57 -26.07
C ALA A 67 6.93 -7.44 -26.45
N ALA A 68 5.70 -6.90 -26.35
CA ALA A 68 4.48 -7.60 -26.73
C ALA A 68 4.45 -7.93 -28.23
N ARG A 69 4.78 -6.94 -29.08
CA ARG A 69 4.83 -7.10 -30.54
C ARG A 69 5.77 -8.24 -30.93
N ARG A 70 6.95 -8.29 -30.32
CA ARG A 70 7.97 -9.33 -30.59
C ARG A 70 7.51 -10.71 -30.13
N ILE A 71 6.80 -10.82 -29.01
CA ILE A 71 6.19 -12.09 -28.58
C ILE A 71 5.12 -12.54 -29.58
N VAL A 72 4.28 -11.63 -30.07
CA VAL A 72 3.21 -11.95 -31.03
C VAL A 72 3.79 -12.36 -32.39
N GLU A 73 4.74 -11.60 -32.92
CA GLU A 73 5.46 -11.93 -34.16
C GLU A 73 6.22 -13.25 -34.04
N GLY A 74 6.90 -13.46 -32.92
CA GLY A 74 7.66 -14.69 -32.69
C GLY A 74 6.77 -15.91 -32.42
N ASP A 75 5.62 -15.77 -31.75
CA ASP A 75 4.65 -16.86 -31.54
C ASP A 75 4.06 -17.35 -32.86
N ARG A 76 3.80 -16.44 -33.82
CA ARG A 76 3.37 -16.78 -35.18
C ARG A 76 4.32 -17.75 -35.86
N ASP A 77 5.62 -17.52 -35.67
CA ASP A 77 6.68 -18.26 -36.33
C ASP A 77 7.22 -19.43 -35.47
N SER A 78 6.67 -19.62 -34.25
CA SER A 78 7.10 -20.62 -33.26
C SER A 78 5.98 -21.59 -32.90
N SER A 79 5.98 -22.78 -33.49
CA SER A 79 4.96 -23.80 -33.21
C SER A 79 5.27 -24.62 -31.95
N SER A 80 6.55 -24.92 -31.70
CA SER A 80 6.97 -25.82 -30.62
C SER A 80 7.35 -25.09 -29.33
N TRP A 81 7.23 -25.75 -28.18
CA TRP A 81 7.55 -25.14 -26.88
C TRP A 81 8.99 -24.62 -26.84
N ARG A 82 9.93 -25.38 -27.40
CA ARG A 82 11.33 -24.97 -27.59
C ARG A 82 11.44 -23.63 -28.31
N GLN A 83 10.80 -23.47 -29.46
CA GLN A 83 10.89 -22.23 -30.26
C GLN A 83 10.31 -21.05 -29.49
N LYS A 84 9.19 -21.27 -28.78
CA LYS A 84 8.58 -20.28 -27.91
C LYS A 84 9.51 -19.88 -26.77
N LEU A 85 10.19 -20.84 -26.12
CA LEU A 85 11.20 -20.55 -25.09
C LEU A 85 12.40 -19.80 -25.65
N GLN A 86 12.90 -20.15 -26.84
CA GLN A 86 14.03 -19.47 -27.49
C GLN A 86 13.67 -18.04 -27.90
N MET A 87 12.42 -17.78 -28.26
CA MET A 87 11.93 -16.43 -28.51
C MET A 87 11.93 -15.60 -27.22
N VAL A 88 11.42 -16.16 -26.11
CA VAL A 88 11.45 -15.50 -24.80
C VAL A 88 12.90 -15.31 -24.32
N GLU A 89 13.77 -16.28 -24.58
CA GLU A 89 15.20 -16.18 -24.29
C GLU A 89 15.82 -14.98 -24.97
N LYS A 90 15.58 -14.77 -26.27
CA LYS A 90 16.08 -13.58 -26.98
C LYS A 90 15.56 -12.29 -26.34
N LEU A 91 14.26 -12.23 -26.03
CA LEU A 91 13.65 -11.06 -25.39
C LEU A 91 14.30 -10.72 -24.04
N ILE A 92 14.58 -11.73 -23.20
CA ILE A 92 15.12 -11.52 -21.85
C ILE A 92 16.64 -11.30 -21.88
N CYS A 93 17.37 -12.06 -22.70
CA CYS A 93 18.83 -12.09 -22.70
C CYS A 93 19.46 -11.03 -23.61
N ASP A 94 18.89 -10.77 -24.79
CA ASP A 94 19.52 -9.91 -25.80
C ASP A 94 19.18 -8.42 -25.58
N ASP A 95 17.96 -8.12 -25.11
CA ASP A 95 17.45 -6.74 -25.00
C ASP A 95 17.53 -6.17 -23.58
N GLY A 96 17.83 -7.03 -22.60
CA GLY A 96 17.84 -6.70 -21.18
C GLY A 96 16.52 -7.06 -20.51
N ALA A 97 16.63 -7.68 -19.33
CA ALA A 97 15.51 -8.11 -18.50
C ALA A 97 14.84 -6.92 -17.78
N ASP A 98 14.24 -6.02 -18.55
CA ASP A 98 13.45 -4.90 -18.03
C ASP A 98 12.04 -5.31 -17.57
N VAL A 99 11.33 -4.38 -16.93
CA VAL A 99 10.00 -4.64 -16.35
C VAL A 99 9.00 -5.10 -17.42
N ASP A 100 8.98 -4.47 -18.59
CA ASP A 100 8.04 -4.82 -19.65
C ASP A 100 8.33 -6.20 -20.24
N SER A 101 9.59 -6.49 -20.56
CA SER A 101 10.02 -7.77 -21.12
C SER A 101 9.73 -8.92 -20.16
N LEU A 102 10.04 -8.74 -18.88
CA LEU A 102 9.74 -9.72 -17.83
C LEU A 102 8.23 -9.90 -17.61
N ALA A 103 7.45 -8.81 -17.63
CA ALA A 103 6.00 -8.88 -17.45
C ALA A 103 5.33 -9.63 -18.60
N TYR A 104 5.61 -9.24 -19.85
CA TYR A 104 5.04 -9.91 -21.02
C TYR A 104 5.52 -11.37 -21.13
N ALA A 105 6.79 -11.67 -20.84
CA ALA A 105 7.29 -13.04 -20.77
C ALA A 105 6.55 -13.87 -19.70
N THR A 106 6.28 -13.29 -18.53
CA THR A 106 5.54 -13.95 -17.45
C THR A 106 4.12 -14.30 -17.88
N VAL A 107 3.38 -13.34 -18.49
CA VAL A 107 2.03 -13.59 -19.00
C VAL A 107 2.04 -14.67 -20.09
N TYR A 108 2.94 -14.56 -21.05
CA TYR A 108 3.03 -15.50 -22.17
C TYR A 108 3.35 -16.93 -21.72
N LEU A 109 4.38 -17.10 -20.87
CA LEU A 109 4.77 -18.40 -20.34
C LEU A 109 3.71 -18.97 -19.38
N PHE A 110 2.97 -18.13 -18.66
CA PHE A 110 1.82 -18.57 -17.89
C PHE A 110 0.78 -19.23 -18.80
N TRP A 111 0.35 -18.57 -19.88
CA TRP A 111 -0.65 -19.13 -20.79
C TRP A 111 -0.18 -20.38 -21.53
N ILE A 112 1.12 -20.50 -21.81
CA ILE A 112 1.71 -21.77 -22.28
C ILE A 112 1.54 -22.86 -21.21
N SER A 113 1.88 -22.57 -19.95
CA SER A 113 1.88 -23.57 -18.88
C SER A 113 0.48 -24.11 -18.53
N VAL A 114 -0.58 -23.31 -18.73
CA VAL A 114 -1.98 -23.73 -18.53
C VAL A 114 -2.65 -24.23 -19.81
N GLY A 115 -1.91 -24.31 -20.92
CA GLY A 115 -2.41 -24.82 -22.20
C GLY A 115 -3.32 -23.87 -22.99
N ALA A 116 -3.45 -22.61 -22.56
CA ALA A 116 -4.15 -21.58 -23.33
C ALA A 116 -3.39 -21.23 -24.63
N ILE A 117 -2.05 -21.36 -24.61
CA ILE A 117 -1.19 -21.30 -25.80
C ILE A 117 -0.66 -22.71 -26.06
N ALA A 118 -1.25 -23.38 -27.04
CA ALA A 118 -0.84 -24.73 -27.43
C ALA A 118 0.61 -24.78 -27.96
N CYS A 119 1.33 -25.84 -27.59
CA CYS A 119 2.64 -26.17 -28.13
C CYS A 119 2.53 -27.40 -29.05
N VAL A 120 2.92 -27.24 -30.32
CA VAL A 120 2.79 -28.26 -31.37
C VAL A 120 4.16 -28.74 -31.81
N GLU A 121 4.28 -30.04 -32.15
CA GLU A 121 5.51 -30.58 -32.74
C GLU A 121 5.87 -29.84 -34.04
N ASP A 122 7.11 -29.35 -34.15
CA ASP A 122 7.63 -28.68 -35.35
C ASP A 122 8.28 -29.65 -36.36
N GLY A 123 8.11 -30.96 -36.14
CA GLY A 123 8.68 -32.03 -36.98
C GLY A 123 10.20 -32.21 -36.86
N THR A 124 10.87 -31.38 -36.05
CA THR A 124 12.32 -31.46 -35.86
C THR A 124 12.69 -32.31 -34.64
N HIS A 125 13.84 -32.98 -34.68
CA HIS A 125 14.28 -33.90 -33.61
C HIS A 125 15.16 -33.17 -32.58
N TYR A 126 14.54 -32.45 -31.65
CA TYR A 126 15.26 -31.76 -30.57
C TYR A 126 14.94 -32.36 -29.21
N ARG A 127 16.00 -32.75 -28.51
CA ARG A 127 15.90 -33.36 -27.18
C ARG A 127 15.60 -32.29 -26.12
N PRO A 128 15.06 -32.69 -24.96
CA PRO A 128 14.77 -31.78 -23.83
C PRO A 128 15.94 -30.90 -23.37
N ASN A 129 17.19 -31.30 -23.62
CA ASN A 129 18.39 -30.52 -23.27
C ASN A 129 18.47 -29.13 -23.92
N HIS A 130 17.84 -28.93 -25.08
CA HIS A 130 17.75 -27.60 -25.68
C HIS A 130 16.84 -26.66 -24.88
N HIS A 131 15.78 -27.18 -24.26
CA HIS A 131 14.90 -26.42 -23.39
C HIS A 131 15.63 -26.06 -22.09
N ALA A 132 16.31 -27.05 -21.50
CA ALA A 132 17.15 -26.86 -20.31
C ALA A 132 18.22 -25.78 -20.56
N GLY A 133 18.95 -25.83 -21.68
CA GLY A 133 19.96 -24.81 -21.99
C GLY A 133 19.37 -23.41 -22.21
N SER A 134 18.15 -23.31 -22.76
CA SER A 134 17.46 -22.01 -22.91
C SER A 134 17.04 -21.46 -21.54
N ALA A 135 16.54 -22.33 -20.66
CA ALA A 135 16.21 -21.98 -19.28
C ALA A 135 17.43 -21.54 -18.46
N GLU A 136 18.57 -22.21 -18.63
CA GLU A 136 19.83 -21.84 -17.96
C GLU A 136 20.27 -20.41 -18.35
N ARG A 137 20.22 -20.06 -19.64
CA ARG A 137 20.58 -18.71 -20.10
C ARG A 137 19.62 -17.64 -19.60
N MET A 138 18.31 -17.89 -19.70
CA MET A 138 17.30 -16.99 -19.14
C MET A 138 17.47 -16.82 -17.62
N TYR A 139 17.75 -17.90 -16.90
CA TYR A 139 17.98 -17.85 -15.45
C TYR A 139 19.17 -16.94 -15.10
N GLY A 140 20.25 -17.00 -15.86
CA GLY A 140 21.40 -16.11 -15.70
C GLY A 140 21.05 -14.62 -15.87
N ALA A 141 20.23 -14.28 -16.88
CA ALA A 141 19.76 -12.93 -17.11
C ALA A 141 18.80 -12.44 -16.01
N ILE A 142 17.89 -13.30 -15.56
CA ILE A 142 16.94 -13.04 -14.47
C ILE A 142 17.67 -12.76 -13.14
N GLU A 143 18.68 -13.56 -12.79
CA GLU A 143 19.50 -13.33 -11.60
C GLU A 143 20.31 -12.03 -11.69
N ALA A 144 20.75 -11.64 -12.89
CA ALA A 144 21.40 -10.35 -13.08
C ALA A 144 20.43 -9.19 -12.86
N ALA A 145 19.18 -9.31 -13.31
CA ALA A 145 18.12 -8.33 -13.04
C ALA A 145 17.76 -8.27 -11.55
N GLU A 146 17.74 -9.40 -10.83
CA GLU A 146 17.51 -9.42 -9.39
C GLU A 146 18.64 -8.70 -8.63
N ARG A 147 19.91 -8.95 -9.00
CA ARG A 147 21.05 -8.21 -8.41
C ARG A 147 20.96 -6.71 -8.68
N PHE A 148 20.61 -6.33 -9.91
CA PHE A 148 20.39 -4.93 -10.26
C PHE A 148 19.25 -4.30 -9.43
N ALA A 149 18.15 -5.02 -9.21
CA ALA A 149 17.06 -4.56 -8.34
C ALA A 149 17.55 -4.28 -6.91
N ASN A 150 18.47 -5.08 -6.37
CA ASN A 150 19.05 -4.86 -5.04
C ASN A 150 19.92 -3.59 -4.98
N ASP A 151 20.71 -3.36 -6.02
CA ASP A 151 21.53 -2.15 -6.15
C ASP A 151 20.65 -0.90 -6.27
N VAL A 152 19.58 -0.98 -7.07
CA VAL A 152 18.60 0.10 -7.27
C VAL A 152 17.82 0.41 -5.98
N ALA A 153 17.40 -0.62 -5.23
CA ALA A 153 16.76 -0.44 -3.93
C ALA A 153 17.70 0.27 -2.93
N SER A 154 18.99 -0.10 -2.94
CA SER A 154 20.03 0.55 -2.12
C SER A 154 20.27 2.00 -2.54
N GLY A 155 20.03 2.33 -3.82
CA GLY A 155 20.08 3.69 -4.37
C GLY A 155 18.80 4.52 -4.20
N GLY A 156 17.76 3.98 -3.55
CA GLY A 156 16.53 4.71 -3.19
C GLY A 156 15.30 4.46 -4.09
N ASP A 157 15.42 3.76 -5.22
CA ASP A 157 14.27 3.42 -6.09
C ASP A 157 13.69 2.04 -5.71
N ILE A 158 13.04 2.01 -4.54
CA ILE A 158 12.45 0.81 -3.95
C ILE A 158 11.29 0.28 -4.81
N TYR A 159 10.56 1.16 -5.50
CA TYR A 159 9.40 0.77 -6.30
C TYR A 159 9.80 -0.11 -7.49
N ARG A 160 10.79 0.34 -8.27
CA ARG A 160 11.27 -0.43 -9.42
C ARG A 160 11.88 -1.78 -9.01
N ALA A 161 12.57 -1.81 -7.87
CA ALA A 161 13.09 -3.06 -7.32
C ALA A 161 11.98 -4.05 -6.96
N ARG A 162 10.87 -3.57 -6.38
CA ARG A 162 9.69 -4.39 -6.06
C ARG A 162 9.01 -4.93 -7.32
N GLU A 163 8.85 -4.11 -8.36
CA GLU A 163 8.30 -4.54 -9.66
C GLU A 163 9.10 -5.71 -10.24
N LEU A 164 10.43 -5.56 -10.34
CA LEU A 164 11.31 -6.59 -10.87
C LEU A 164 11.22 -7.89 -10.05
N ARG A 165 11.30 -7.81 -8.71
CA ARG A 165 11.19 -9.00 -7.85
C ARG A 165 9.83 -9.69 -7.99
N ALA A 166 8.73 -8.95 -8.05
CA ALA A 166 7.40 -9.50 -8.23
C ALA A 166 7.24 -10.28 -9.54
N LEU A 167 7.89 -9.82 -10.63
CA LEU A 167 7.92 -10.49 -11.92
C LEU A 167 8.84 -11.72 -11.91
N ILE A 168 10.06 -11.57 -11.41
CA ILE A 168 11.07 -12.64 -11.35
C ILE A 168 10.55 -13.86 -10.60
N ARG A 169 9.92 -13.66 -9.43
CA ARG A 169 9.32 -14.74 -8.62
C ARG A 169 8.24 -15.52 -9.37
N ARG A 170 7.46 -14.86 -10.24
CA ARG A 170 6.40 -15.48 -11.06
C ARG A 170 6.93 -16.16 -12.32
N LEU A 171 8.07 -15.71 -12.81
CA LEU A 171 8.73 -16.25 -13.99
C LEU A 171 9.48 -17.56 -13.69
N HIS A 172 10.17 -17.66 -12.55
CA HIS A 172 10.98 -18.83 -12.19
C HIS A 172 10.25 -20.19 -12.31
N PRO A 173 9.02 -20.37 -11.77
CA PRO A 173 8.30 -21.65 -11.86
C PRO A 173 7.90 -22.06 -13.28
N ARG A 174 8.02 -21.16 -14.27
CA ARG A 174 7.62 -21.40 -15.67
C ARG A 174 8.78 -21.88 -16.55
N LEU A 175 10.01 -21.90 -16.04
CA LEU A 175 11.18 -22.39 -16.75
C LEU A 175 11.41 -23.88 -16.44
N PRO A 176 11.84 -24.71 -17.42
CA PRO A 176 12.25 -26.08 -17.15
C PRO A 176 13.50 -26.15 -16.27
N ALA A 177 13.71 -27.32 -15.67
CA ALA A 177 14.93 -27.64 -14.93
C ALA A 177 16.11 -27.82 -15.89
N PHE A 178 17.28 -27.43 -15.41
CA PHE A 178 18.54 -27.55 -16.15
C PHE A 178 19.65 -28.18 -15.30
N THR A 179 19.29 -29.12 -14.44
CA THR A 179 20.25 -30.01 -13.77
C THR A 179 21.04 -30.84 -14.79
N ALA A 180 22.21 -31.36 -14.39
CA ALA A 180 23.13 -32.08 -15.27
C ALA A 180 22.47 -33.25 -16.05
N GLU A 181 21.48 -33.90 -15.44
CA GLU A 181 20.68 -34.96 -16.05
C GLU A 181 19.76 -34.49 -17.20
N PHE A 182 19.40 -33.20 -17.26
CA PHE A 182 18.58 -32.63 -18.32
C PHE A 182 19.39 -31.90 -19.38
N THR A 183 20.61 -31.44 -19.06
CA THR A 183 21.51 -30.77 -20.02
C THR A 183 22.35 -31.73 -20.86
N GLN A 184 22.44 -33.02 -20.45
CA GLN A 184 23.11 -34.06 -21.24
C GLN A 184 22.49 -34.27 -22.63
N SER A 185 23.25 -34.86 -23.56
CA SER A 185 22.81 -35.05 -24.95
C SER A 185 21.55 -35.91 -25.13
N VAL A 186 21.28 -36.84 -24.20
CA VAL A 186 20.11 -37.73 -24.24
C VAL A 186 19.45 -37.80 -22.86
N PRO A 187 18.59 -36.84 -22.48
CA PRO A 187 17.86 -36.86 -21.22
C PRO A 187 16.59 -37.73 -21.32
N LEU A 188 15.98 -38.04 -20.18
CA LEU A 188 14.71 -38.78 -20.06
C LEU A 188 14.72 -40.14 -20.80
N THR A 189 15.81 -40.91 -20.75
CA THR A 189 15.93 -42.18 -21.50
C THR A 189 14.97 -43.28 -21.03
N ARG A 190 14.45 -43.19 -19.80
CA ARG A 190 13.61 -44.22 -19.20
C ARG A 190 12.34 -44.49 -20.00
N ILE A 191 11.71 -43.46 -20.55
CA ILE A 191 10.49 -43.62 -21.37
C ILE A 191 10.73 -44.44 -22.62
N ARG A 192 11.93 -44.33 -23.22
CA ARG A 192 12.34 -45.19 -24.32
C ARG A 192 12.43 -46.64 -23.84
N ASP A 193 13.05 -46.89 -22.71
CA ASP A 193 13.26 -48.25 -22.22
C ASP A 193 11.93 -48.92 -21.83
N ILE A 194 11.02 -48.18 -21.20
CA ILE A 194 9.64 -48.61 -20.89
C ILE A 194 8.89 -48.99 -22.18
N ALA A 195 8.93 -48.13 -23.19
CA ALA A 195 8.29 -48.40 -24.48
C ALA A 195 8.89 -49.63 -25.20
N HIS A 196 10.17 -49.95 -24.97
CA HIS A 196 10.84 -51.13 -25.51
C HIS A 196 10.68 -52.39 -24.64
N GLY A 197 10.02 -52.32 -23.48
CA GLY A 197 9.65 -53.49 -22.68
C GLY A 197 10.29 -53.60 -21.29
N LYS A 198 10.98 -52.56 -20.81
CA LYS A 198 11.49 -52.54 -19.42
C LYS A 198 10.34 -52.71 -18.42
N GLY A 199 10.46 -53.68 -17.51
CA GLY A 199 9.43 -54.04 -16.53
C GLY A 199 8.26 -54.91 -17.07
N ASP A 200 8.21 -55.21 -18.38
CA ASP A 200 7.17 -56.05 -19.01
C ASP A 200 7.70 -57.48 -19.29
N GLN A 201 7.97 -58.25 -18.23
CA GLN A 201 8.65 -59.56 -18.33
C GLN A 201 7.89 -60.61 -19.18
N HIS A 202 6.57 -60.48 -19.34
CA HIS A 202 5.71 -61.47 -20.02
C HIS A 202 4.97 -60.89 -21.25
N GLY A 203 5.26 -59.67 -21.67
CA GLY A 203 4.62 -59.04 -22.84
C GLY A 203 3.15 -58.65 -22.64
N LYS A 204 2.66 -58.61 -21.39
CA LYS A 204 1.28 -58.24 -21.04
C LYS A 204 0.96 -56.77 -21.38
N CYS A 205 1.98 -55.92 -21.48
CA CYS A 205 1.79 -54.47 -21.66
C CYS A 205 1.90 -54.02 -23.12
N ARG A 206 1.82 -54.93 -24.11
CA ARG A 206 2.14 -54.62 -25.52
C ARG A 206 1.33 -53.45 -26.10
N GLU A 207 0.02 -53.41 -25.86
CA GLU A 207 -0.87 -52.36 -26.37
C GLU A 207 -0.55 -51.00 -25.75
N VAL A 208 -0.46 -50.97 -24.42
CA VAL A 208 -0.10 -49.77 -23.64
C VAL A 208 1.32 -49.27 -23.95
N ARG A 209 2.28 -50.16 -24.21
CA ARG A 209 3.63 -49.78 -24.66
C ARG A 209 3.61 -49.10 -26.02
N GLN A 210 2.77 -49.57 -26.95
CA GLN A 210 2.59 -48.88 -28.22
C GLN A 210 1.94 -47.50 -28.03
N GLU A 211 0.93 -47.41 -27.16
CA GLU A 211 0.31 -46.15 -26.79
C GLU A 211 1.35 -45.18 -26.22
N ILE A 212 2.10 -45.55 -25.17
CA ILE A 212 3.18 -44.76 -24.56
C ILE A 212 4.23 -44.33 -25.60
N LYS A 213 4.61 -45.23 -26.51
CA LYS A 213 5.56 -44.91 -27.59
C LYS A 213 5.05 -43.78 -28.48
N HIS A 214 3.77 -43.85 -28.86
CA HIS A 214 3.18 -42.91 -29.82
C HIS A 214 2.69 -41.61 -29.19
N THR A 215 2.21 -41.63 -27.95
CA THR A 215 1.63 -40.46 -27.28
C THR A 215 2.64 -39.68 -26.43
N ILE A 216 3.66 -40.34 -25.88
CA ILE A 216 4.62 -39.72 -24.94
C ILE A 216 6.04 -39.78 -25.48
N GLN A 217 6.57 -40.98 -25.74
CA GLN A 217 8.00 -41.17 -26.07
C GLN A 217 8.42 -40.42 -27.35
N ASN A 218 7.69 -40.60 -28.44
CA ASN A 218 8.03 -39.98 -29.72
C ASN A 218 7.92 -38.45 -29.65
N LYS A 219 6.94 -37.93 -28.89
CA LYS A 219 6.69 -36.50 -28.73
C LYS A 219 7.81 -35.85 -27.92
N LEU A 220 8.13 -36.39 -26.73
CA LEU A 220 9.24 -35.92 -25.90
C LEU A 220 10.61 -35.96 -26.60
N HIS A 221 10.82 -36.93 -27.52
CA HIS A 221 12.05 -37.04 -28.31
C HIS A 221 12.14 -36.04 -29.47
N ARG A 222 11.04 -35.37 -29.81
CA ARG A 222 10.95 -34.39 -30.90
C ARG A 222 10.85 -32.97 -30.36
N CYS A 223 9.88 -32.73 -29.49
CA CYS A 223 9.76 -31.53 -28.70
C CYS A 223 8.90 -31.84 -27.46
N ALA A 224 9.49 -31.72 -26.28
CA ALA A 224 8.72 -31.73 -25.04
C ALA A 224 7.82 -30.48 -24.99
N GLY A 225 6.67 -30.59 -24.33
CA GLY A 225 5.79 -29.47 -24.01
C GLY A 225 5.00 -29.74 -22.73
N PRO A 226 4.45 -28.70 -22.06
CA PRO A 226 3.66 -28.88 -20.84
C PRO A 226 2.52 -29.90 -20.98
N GLU A 227 1.95 -30.03 -22.18
CA GLU A 227 0.94 -31.04 -22.54
C GLU A 227 1.40 -32.48 -22.23
N ASP A 228 2.70 -32.75 -22.32
CA ASP A 228 3.26 -34.10 -22.12
C ASP A 228 3.22 -34.51 -20.65
N LEU A 229 3.28 -33.55 -19.73
CA LEU A 229 3.10 -33.81 -18.31
C LEU A 229 1.66 -34.25 -18.03
N VAL A 230 0.68 -33.56 -18.61
CA VAL A 230 -0.76 -33.90 -18.52
C VAL A 230 -1.03 -35.28 -19.13
N ALA A 231 -0.47 -35.56 -20.30
CA ALA A 231 -0.60 -36.84 -20.98
C ALA A 231 -0.01 -37.99 -20.16
N THR A 232 1.14 -37.75 -19.53
CA THR A 232 1.83 -38.75 -18.70
C THR A 232 1.08 -39.00 -17.39
N GLU A 233 0.52 -37.97 -16.76
CA GLU A 233 -0.32 -38.13 -15.56
C GLU A 233 -1.60 -38.91 -15.87
N SER A 234 -2.27 -38.60 -16.97
CA SER A 234 -3.46 -39.33 -17.44
C SER A 234 -3.13 -40.80 -17.71
N MET A 235 -1.96 -41.08 -18.30
CA MET A 235 -1.48 -42.44 -18.49
C MET A 235 -1.18 -43.13 -17.16
N LEU A 236 -0.56 -42.46 -16.20
CA LEU A 236 -0.30 -43.03 -14.87
C LEU A 236 -1.60 -43.39 -14.17
N ALA A 237 -2.60 -42.50 -14.19
CA ALA A 237 -3.92 -42.76 -13.62
C ALA A 237 -4.59 -43.99 -14.24
N LYS A 238 -4.45 -44.17 -15.57
CA LYS A 238 -4.91 -45.37 -16.30
C LYS A 238 -4.17 -46.63 -15.85
N LEU A 239 -2.86 -46.55 -15.60
CA LEU A 239 -2.04 -47.68 -15.15
C LEU A 239 -2.29 -48.07 -13.69
N THR A 240 -2.71 -47.11 -12.85
CA THR A 240 -2.96 -47.32 -11.42
C THR A 240 -4.45 -47.46 -11.08
N ALA A 241 -5.32 -47.49 -12.08
CA ALA A 241 -6.76 -47.62 -11.87
C ALA A 241 -7.10 -48.95 -11.16
N PRO A 242 -8.09 -48.95 -10.24
CA PRO A 242 -8.55 -50.17 -9.56
C PRO A 242 -8.96 -51.25 -10.58
N GLY A 243 -8.45 -52.48 -10.40
CA GLY A 243 -8.80 -53.62 -11.25
C GLY A 243 -7.93 -53.82 -12.51
N THR A 244 -6.82 -53.09 -12.63
CA THR A 244 -5.81 -53.33 -13.68
C THR A 244 -4.84 -54.46 -13.30
N ASP A 245 -4.37 -55.26 -14.28
CA ASP A 245 -3.44 -56.40 -14.10
C ASP A 245 -2.04 -56.11 -14.72
N TYR A 246 -1.60 -54.85 -14.64
CA TYR A 246 -0.26 -54.46 -15.13
C TYR A 246 0.84 -54.92 -14.15
N PRO A 247 2.00 -55.39 -14.63
CA PRO A 247 3.13 -55.77 -13.77
C PRO A 247 3.58 -54.62 -12.88
N GLU A 248 3.80 -54.90 -11.59
CA GLU A 248 4.22 -53.88 -10.61
C GLU A 248 5.55 -53.22 -11.00
N GLU A 249 6.50 -53.99 -11.55
CA GLU A 249 7.79 -53.49 -12.04
C GLU A 249 7.61 -52.47 -13.18
N PHE A 250 6.70 -52.74 -14.13
CA PHE A 250 6.36 -51.82 -15.22
C PHE A 250 5.75 -50.51 -14.70
N VAL A 251 4.78 -50.63 -13.78
CA VAL A 251 4.12 -49.47 -13.18
C VAL A 251 5.12 -48.64 -12.36
N ASN A 252 6.04 -49.27 -11.63
CA ASN A 252 7.07 -48.58 -10.86
C ASN A 252 8.08 -47.85 -11.76
N GLU A 253 8.52 -48.44 -12.87
CA GLU A 253 9.36 -47.74 -13.84
C GLU A 253 8.63 -46.51 -14.43
N PHE A 254 7.33 -46.63 -14.72
CA PHE A 254 6.53 -45.50 -15.20
C PHE A 254 6.36 -44.41 -14.13
N LYS A 255 6.19 -44.77 -12.85
CA LYS A 255 6.17 -43.81 -11.73
C LYS A 255 7.49 -43.05 -11.60
N ILE A 256 8.63 -43.73 -11.77
CA ILE A 256 9.95 -43.07 -11.76
C ILE A 256 10.07 -42.11 -12.93
N PHE A 257 9.67 -42.54 -14.14
CA PHE A 257 9.66 -41.66 -15.31
C PHE A 257 8.76 -40.43 -15.11
N TYR A 258 7.57 -40.61 -14.55
CA TYR A 258 6.68 -39.49 -14.24
C TYR A 258 7.34 -38.50 -13.27
N ARG A 259 8.10 -38.99 -12.27
CA ARG A 259 8.87 -38.13 -11.37
C ARG A 259 9.98 -37.37 -12.09
N GLU A 260 10.76 -38.04 -12.95
CA GLU A 260 11.80 -37.41 -13.79
C GLU A 260 11.18 -36.31 -14.68
N LEU A 261 9.97 -36.56 -15.22
CA LEU A 261 9.25 -35.58 -16.04
C LEU A 261 8.74 -34.40 -15.21
N LYS A 262 8.20 -34.64 -14.00
CA LYS A 262 7.82 -33.58 -13.06
C LYS A 262 9.02 -32.71 -12.70
N GLU A 263 10.18 -33.31 -12.45
CA GLU A 263 11.42 -32.58 -12.17
C GLU A 263 11.83 -31.70 -13.35
N PHE A 264 11.80 -32.23 -14.57
CA PHE A 264 12.11 -31.45 -15.78
C PHE A 264 11.21 -30.22 -15.96
N PHE A 265 9.91 -30.33 -15.65
CA PHE A 265 8.97 -29.20 -15.70
C PHE A 265 8.92 -28.38 -14.41
N ASN A 266 9.82 -28.62 -13.44
CA ASN A 266 9.80 -27.97 -12.13
C ASN A 266 8.44 -28.08 -11.40
N ALA A 267 7.78 -29.24 -11.52
CA ALA A 267 6.47 -29.56 -10.95
C ALA A 267 6.53 -30.44 -9.69
N SER A 268 7.69 -30.59 -9.05
CA SER A 268 7.85 -31.34 -7.79
C SER A 268 7.14 -30.67 -6.61
N SER A 269 6.70 -31.46 -5.63
CA SER A 269 6.01 -30.95 -4.44
C SER A 269 6.95 -30.13 -3.55
N VAL A 270 6.39 -29.26 -2.70
CA VAL A 270 7.17 -28.50 -1.71
C VAL A 270 7.95 -29.43 -0.79
N ALA A 271 7.36 -30.55 -0.36
CA ALA A 271 8.03 -31.53 0.51
C ALA A 271 9.25 -32.15 -0.18
N ASP A 272 9.12 -32.56 -1.46
CA ASP A 272 10.24 -33.15 -2.22
C ASP A 272 11.39 -32.15 -2.42
N ARG A 273 11.07 -30.87 -2.63
CA ARG A 273 12.06 -29.80 -2.81
C ARG A 273 12.83 -29.55 -1.52
N ILE A 274 12.12 -29.44 -0.40
CA ILE A 274 12.72 -29.13 0.89
C ILE A 274 13.47 -30.34 1.47
N ASP A 275 13.02 -31.57 1.22
CA ASP A 275 13.75 -32.78 1.63
C ASP A 275 15.12 -32.88 0.95
N ARG A 276 15.25 -32.45 -0.31
CA ARG A 276 16.56 -32.34 -0.97
C ARG A 276 17.47 -31.38 -0.25
N ILE A 277 17.00 -30.16 0.04
CA ILE A 277 17.80 -29.13 0.74
C ILE A 277 18.21 -29.61 2.14
N ALA A 278 17.29 -30.24 2.87
CA ALA A 278 17.53 -30.77 4.21
C ALA A 278 18.64 -31.84 4.26
N ASN A 279 18.83 -32.57 3.16
CA ASN A 279 19.74 -33.70 3.05
C ASN A 279 20.90 -33.46 2.06
N GLU A 280 21.00 -32.27 1.47
CA GLU A 280 22.03 -31.92 0.48
C GLU A 280 23.39 -31.72 1.17
N ASN A 281 24.40 -32.46 0.69
CA ASN A 281 25.77 -32.30 1.16
C ASN A 281 26.30 -30.93 0.72
N GLY A 282 26.50 -30.01 1.67
CA GLY A 282 26.99 -28.65 1.40
C GLY A 282 25.95 -27.54 1.57
N ALA A 283 24.69 -27.86 1.89
CA ALA A 283 23.72 -26.86 2.32
C ALA A 283 24.22 -26.14 3.61
N PRO A 284 24.11 -24.80 3.72
CA PRO A 284 24.41 -24.10 4.95
C PRO A 284 23.61 -24.70 6.12
N GLY A 285 24.28 -24.96 7.25
CA GLY A 285 23.70 -25.70 8.37
C GLY A 285 22.35 -25.13 8.86
N ARG A 286 22.20 -23.80 8.85
CA ARG A 286 20.93 -23.15 9.20
C ARG A 286 19.78 -23.52 8.27
N ALA A 287 19.98 -23.41 6.95
CA ALA A 287 18.96 -23.75 5.94
C ALA A 287 18.57 -25.22 5.99
N ALA A 288 19.52 -26.14 6.21
CA ALA A 288 19.22 -27.55 6.37
C ALA A 288 18.41 -27.82 7.67
N ASP A 289 18.75 -27.16 8.77
CA ASP A 289 18.07 -27.31 10.06
C ASP A 289 16.65 -26.76 10.04
N SER A 290 16.44 -25.56 9.47
CA SER A 290 15.11 -24.97 9.32
C SER A 290 14.24 -25.76 8.33
N SER A 291 14.82 -26.31 7.25
CA SER A 291 14.15 -27.23 6.34
C SER A 291 13.63 -28.50 7.05
N LYS A 292 14.43 -29.12 7.93
CA LYS A 292 14.01 -30.28 8.74
C LYS A 292 12.87 -29.93 9.71
N LYS A 293 12.93 -28.76 10.33
CA LYS A 293 11.85 -28.26 11.19
C LYS A 293 10.56 -28.07 10.40
N PHE A 294 10.63 -27.50 9.20
CA PHE A 294 9.48 -27.38 8.31
C PHE A 294 8.86 -28.74 7.99
N LEU A 295 9.67 -29.73 7.56
CA LEU A 295 9.16 -31.07 7.23
C LEU A 295 8.46 -31.73 8.42
N SER A 296 9.01 -31.59 9.64
CA SER A 296 8.38 -32.08 10.86
C SER A 296 7.07 -31.35 11.18
N ALA A 297 7.03 -30.03 11.02
CA ALA A 297 5.82 -29.25 11.24
C ALA A 297 4.73 -29.59 10.21
N LYS A 298 5.11 -29.76 8.94
CA LYS A 298 4.22 -30.20 7.87
C LYS A 298 3.62 -31.57 8.16
N ALA A 299 4.43 -32.55 8.55
CA ALA A 299 3.94 -33.88 8.92
C ALA A 299 2.93 -33.84 10.08
N THR A 300 3.08 -32.88 11.00
CA THR A 300 2.10 -32.66 12.08
C THR A 300 0.77 -32.13 11.54
N VAL A 301 0.81 -31.19 10.59
CA VAL A 301 -0.39 -30.65 9.92
C VAL A 301 -1.10 -31.70 9.06
N ASP A 302 -0.33 -32.53 8.34
CA ASP A 302 -0.87 -33.59 7.47
C ASP A 302 -1.55 -34.70 8.27
N ALA A 303 -1.15 -34.90 9.54
CA ALA A 303 -1.75 -35.86 10.45
C ALA A 303 -3.08 -35.38 11.08
N LEU A 304 -3.45 -34.11 10.90
CA LEU A 304 -4.72 -33.58 11.41
C LEU A 304 -5.91 -34.17 10.63
N PRO A 305 -7.06 -34.39 11.29
CA PRO A 305 -8.25 -34.91 10.63
C PRO A 305 -8.74 -33.93 9.56
N ALA A 306 -9.18 -34.43 8.40
CA ALA A 306 -9.64 -33.63 7.27
C ALA A 306 -10.91 -32.78 7.54
N SER A 307 -11.54 -32.90 8.71
CA SER A 307 -12.59 -31.97 9.12
C SER A 307 -11.96 -30.89 9.99
N ASP A 308 -11.64 -29.76 9.37
CA ASP A 308 -11.25 -28.52 10.05
C ASP A 308 -12.47 -28.04 10.87
N ARG A 309 -12.62 -28.55 12.10
CA ARG A 309 -13.70 -28.11 13.01
C ARG A 309 -13.47 -26.63 13.32
N VAL A 310 -14.47 -25.80 13.05
CA VAL A 310 -14.44 -24.37 13.41
C VAL A 310 -14.12 -24.23 14.90
N GLY A 311 -13.13 -23.40 15.23
CA GLY A 311 -12.69 -23.14 16.60
C GLY A 311 -11.78 -24.22 17.23
N ASP A 312 -11.26 -25.20 16.48
CA ASP A 312 -10.31 -26.17 17.02
C ASP A 312 -8.91 -25.56 17.25
N GLN A 313 -8.64 -25.19 18.50
CA GLN A 313 -7.38 -24.57 18.93
C GLN A 313 -6.15 -25.42 18.61
N THR A 314 -6.25 -26.75 18.64
CA THR A 314 -5.12 -27.65 18.34
C THR A 314 -4.75 -27.56 16.86
N THR A 315 -5.75 -27.61 15.98
CA THR A 315 -5.56 -27.43 14.53
C THR A 315 -4.96 -26.06 14.23
N MET A 316 -5.54 -24.97 14.75
CA MET A 316 -5.03 -23.61 14.49
C MET A 316 -3.59 -23.42 14.98
N SER A 317 -3.25 -23.97 16.16
CA SER A 317 -1.89 -23.87 16.71
C SER A 317 -0.87 -24.62 15.85
N ALA A 318 -1.24 -25.79 15.31
CA ALA A 318 -0.38 -26.55 14.40
C ALA A 318 -0.18 -25.83 13.07
N LEU A 319 -1.22 -25.21 12.51
CA LEU A 319 -1.14 -24.40 11.29
C LEU A 319 -0.19 -23.21 11.47
N VAL A 320 -0.33 -22.44 12.56
CA VAL A 320 0.54 -21.30 12.87
C VAL A 320 1.99 -21.75 13.14
N ALA A 321 2.19 -22.88 13.81
CA ALA A 321 3.53 -23.45 14.01
C ALA A 321 4.19 -23.84 12.67
N CYS A 322 3.43 -24.39 11.73
CA CYS A 322 3.93 -24.72 10.40
C CYS A 322 4.24 -23.45 9.58
N LEU A 323 3.40 -22.41 9.66
CA LEU A 323 3.69 -21.10 9.05
C LEU A 323 4.98 -20.48 9.58
N ARG A 324 5.26 -20.62 10.87
CA ARG A 324 6.53 -20.16 11.47
C ARG A 324 7.73 -20.93 10.91
N ALA A 325 7.62 -22.25 10.81
CA ALA A 325 8.67 -23.08 10.23
C ALA A 325 8.91 -22.76 8.74
N ILE A 326 7.86 -22.43 7.98
CA ILE A 326 7.98 -21.91 6.61
C ILE A 326 8.77 -20.60 6.60
N HIS A 327 8.38 -19.64 7.43
CA HIS A 327 9.06 -18.35 7.48
C HIS A 327 10.55 -18.49 7.83
N ASP A 328 10.90 -19.30 8.83
CA ASP A 328 12.28 -19.57 9.23
C ASP A 328 13.08 -20.19 8.06
N ALA A 329 12.52 -21.23 7.41
CA ALA A 329 13.17 -21.91 6.29
C ALA A 329 13.34 -20.99 5.07
N ARG A 330 12.31 -20.20 4.73
CA ARG A 330 12.39 -19.20 3.63
C ARG A 330 13.44 -18.14 3.92
N THR A 331 13.54 -17.66 5.17
CA THR A 331 14.52 -16.66 5.57
C THR A 331 15.94 -17.20 5.41
N ASP A 332 16.22 -18.40 5.93
CA ASP A 332 17.54 -19.03 5.80
C ASP A 332 17.91 -19.34 4.35
N ILE A 333 16.95 -19.84 3.54
CA ILE A 333 17.17 -20.14 2.12
C ILE A 333 17.39 -18.87 1.31
N THR A 334 16.62 -17.81 1.56
CA THR A 334 16.80 -16.51 0.89
C THR A 334 18.15 -15.90 1.23
N ALA A 335 18.51 -15.89 2.52
CA ALA A 335 19.83 -15.45 2.96
C ALA A 335 20.96 -16.27 2.29
N ALA A 336 20.77 -17.57 2.11
CA ALA A 336 21.73 -18.42 1.42
C ALA A 336 21.84 -18.12 -0.09
N LEU A 337 20.74 -17.75 -0.74
CA LEU A 337 20.70 -17.33 -2.15
C LEU A 337 21.38 -15.95 -2.36
N GLU A 338 21.23 -15.03 -1.41
CA GLU A 338 21.74 -13.65 -1.47
C GLU A 338 23.19 -13.50 -0.99
N SER A 339 23.60 -14.21 0.06
CA SER A 339 24.86 -13.97 0.78
C SER A 339 26.15 -14.35 0.04
N GLY A 340 26.09 -14.80 -1.22
CA GLY A 340 27.28 -15.06 -2.03
C GLY A 340 28.28 -16.07 -1.44
N GLY A 341 27.90 -16.83 -0.40
CA GLY A 341 28.73 -17.85 0.27
C GLY A 341 29.00 -19.08 -0.61
N ASP A 342 29.05 -20.30 -0.05
CA ASP A 342 29.25 -21.53 -0.85
C ASP A 342 28.21 -21.67 -2.01
N LEU A 343 27.01 -21.10 -1.85
CA LEU A 343 25.96 -21.01 -2.88
C LEU A 343 26.11 -19.85 -3.88
N GLY A 344 26.96 -18.86 -3.58
CA GLY A 344 27.39 -17.85 -4.55
C GLY A 344 28.32 -18.42 -5.62
N GLN A 345 28.99 -19.55 -5.33
CA GLN A 345 29.77 -20.33 -6.29
C GLN A 345 29.07 -21.61 -6.77
N ALA A 346 27.87 -21.92 -6.26
CA ALA A 346 27.11 -23.08 -6.70
C ALA A 346 26.64 -22.93 -8.14
N GLU A 347 26.49 -24.06 -8.83
CA GLU A 347 25.94 -24.10 -10.18
C GLU A 347 24.55 -23.45 -10.22
N SER A 348 24.24 -22.76 -11.33
CA SER A 348 22.96 -22.08 -11.52
C SER A 348 21.76 -23.03 -11.35
N SER A 349 21.95 -24.33 -11.60
CA SER A 349 20.93 -25.37 -11.46
C SER A 349 20.54 -25.59 -9.99
N THR A 350 21.52 -25.62 -9.07
CA THR A 350 21.29 -25.69 -7.62
C THR A 350 20.55 -24.43 -7.15
N ARG A 351 20.99 -23.25 -7.58
CA ARG A 351 20.33 -21.98 -7.24
C ARG A 351 18.86 -21.97 -7.70
N GLN A 352 18.56 -22.46 -8.91
CA GLN A 352 17.19 -22.60 -9.40
C GLN A 352 16.35 -23.49 -8.47
N GLN A 353 16.87 -24.64 -8.03
CA GLN A 353 16.13 -25.53 -7.14
C GLN A 353 15.85 -24.91 -5.77
N TRP A 354 16.82 -24.18 -5.21
CA TRP A 354 16.66 -23.44 -3.96
C TRP A 354 15.63 -22.32 -4.07
N ARG A 355 15.66 -21.55 -5.17
CA ARG A 355 14.66 -20.51 -5.46
C ARG A 355 13.26 -21.09 -5.59
N LEU A 356 13.11 -22.21 -6.31
CA LEU A 356 11.81 -22.87 -6.47
C LEU A 356 11.30 -23.47 -5.16
N ALA A 357 12.18 -24.00 -4.32
CA ALA A 357 11.82 -24.46 -2.98
C ALA A 357 11.26 -23.31 -2.14
N GLU A 358 11.95 -22.16 -2.16
CA GLU A 358 11.52 -20.93 -1.49
C GLU A 358 10.14 -20.44 -1.97
N VAL A 359 9.92 -20.33 -3.27
CA VAL A 359 8.62 -19.93 -3.86
C VAL A 359 7.52 -20.93 -3.50
N SER A 360 7.80 -22.24 -3.59
CA SER A 360 6.79 -23.27 -3.27
C SER A 360 6.37 -23.30 -1.80
N MET A 361 7.22 -22.82 -0.89
CA MET A 361 6.85 -22.66 0.52
C MET A 361 5.87 -21.49 0.72
N GLU A 362 5.98 -20.42 -0.07
CA GLU A 362 5.00 -19.33 -0.07
C GLU A 362 3.63 -19.81 -0.58
N ASP A 363 3.62 -20.61 -1.65
CA ASP A 363 2.40 -21.25 -2.16
C ASP A 363 1.75 -22.16 -1.11
N TYR A 364 2.55 -22.92 -0.36
CA TYR A 364 2.01 -23.75 0.73
C TYR A 364 1.54 -22.91 1.94
N ALA A 365 2.19 -21.77 2.22
CA ALA A 365 1.72 -20.84 3.24
C ALA A 365 0.31 -20.31 2.91
N PHE A 366 0.01 -20.04 1.63
CA PHE A 366 -1.34 -19.68 1.19
C PHE A 366 -2.38 -20.75 1.59
N VAL A 367 -2.07 -22.03 1.39
CA VAL A 367 -2.96 -23.16 1.76
C VAL A 367 -3.19 -23.19 3.28
N LEU A 368 -2.13 -23.06 4.08
CA LEU A 368 -2.22 -23.04 5.53
C LEU A 368 -3.05 -21.86 6.05
N LEU A 369 -2.87 -20.67 5.47
CA LEU A 369 -3.63 -19.47 5.83
C LEU A 369 -5.12 -19.63 5.46
N SER A 370 -5.42 -20.24 4.31
CA SER A 370 -6.80 -20.54 3.92
C SER A 370 -7.47 -21.51 4.91
N ARG A 371 -6.77 -22.57 5.33
CA ARG A 371 -7.28 -23.50 6.36
C ARG A 371 -7.48 -22.82 7.71
N LEU A 372 -6.57 -21.92 8.08
CA LEU A 372 -6.68 -21.13 9.32
C LEU A 372 -7.92 -20.22 9.29
N LEU A 373 -8.14 -19.48 8.20
CA LEU A 373 -9.32 -18.62 8.03
C LEU A 373 -10.63 -19.40 8.05
N ASN A 374 -10.64 -20.61 7.46
CA ASN A 374 -11.77 -21.52 7.53
C ASN A 374 -12.04 -22.00 8.96
N ALA A 375 -10.99 -22.38 9.70
CA ALA A 375 -11.10 -22.78 11.10
C ALA A 375 -11.58 -21.61 12.00
N LEU A 376 -11.26 -20.37 11.64
CA LEU A 376 -11.75 -19.16 12.31
C LEU A 376 -13.19 -18.79 11.93
N GLY A 377 -13.79 -19.46 10.93
CA GLY A 377 -15.12 -19.13 10.42
C GLY A 377 -15.18 -17.77 9.72
N ALA A 378 -14.04 -17.29 9.20
CA ALA A 378 -13.94 -15.98 8.56
C ALA A 378 -14.79 -15.86 7.29
N GLU A 379 -14.97 -16.99 6.59
CA GLU A 379 -15.74 -17.14 5.34
C GLU A 379 -17.09 -17.83 5.54
N SER A 380 -17.51 -18.08 6.77
CA SER A 380 -18.87 -18.61 7.03
C SER A 380 -19.94 -17.60 6.59
N GLU A 381 -21.16 -18.05 6.32
CA GLU A 381 -22.30 -17.18 6.02
C GLU A 381 -23.40 -17.32 7.10
N PRO A 382 -23.59 -16.31 8.00
CA PRO A 382 -22.76 -15.12 8.17
C PRO A 382 -21.39 -15.45 8.79
N PRO A 383 -20.37 -14.58 8.62
CA PRO A 383 -19.06 -14.81 9.20
C PRO A 383 -19.13 -14.92 10.71
N ARG A 384 -18.28 -15.78 11.29
CA ARG A 384 -18.22 -15.95 12.74
C ARG A 384 -17.76 -14.65 13.40
N ASN A 385 -18.46 -14.26 14.45
CA ASN A 385 -18.22 -13.03 15.20
C ASN A 385 -17.70 -13.29 16.62
N ASP A 386 -17.97 -14.45 17.20
CA ASP A 386 -17.53 -14.84 18.53
C ASP A 386 -16.08 -15.38 18.52
N ILE A 387 -15.11 -14.52 18.22
CA ILE A 387 -13.68 -14.89 18.23
C ILE A 387 -13.12 -14.71 19.66
N SER A 388 -12.59 -15.79 20.23
CA SER A 388 -11.98 -15.80 21.57
C SER A 388 -10.62 -15.09 21.59
N ALA A 389 -10.17 -14.64 22.77
CA ALA A 389 -8.87 -14.00 22.93
C ALA A 389 -7.68 -14.87 22.47
N SER A 390 -7.78 -16.20 22.62
CA SER A 390 -6.77 -17.14 22.13
C SER A 390 -6.76 -17.26 20.61
N GLU A 391 -7.93 -17.18 19.96
CA GLU A 391 -8.05 -17.13 18.50
C GLU A 391 -7.52 -15.80 17.95
N VAL A 392 -7.80 -14.66 18.61
CA VAL A 392 -7.22 -13.36 18.20
C VAL A 392 -5.70 -13.40 18.30
N LYS A 393 -5.14 -13.99 19.39
CA LYS A 393 -3.69 -14.18 19.52
C LYS A 393 -3.12 -14.97 18.34
N LEU A 394 -3.68 -16.13 18.00
CA LEU A 394 -3.21 -16.93 16.87
C LEU A 394 -3.36 -16.18 15.53
N THR A 395 -4.42 -15.40 15.39
CA THR A 395 -4.67 -14.58 14.20
C THR A 395 -3.62 -13.47 14.06
N LEU A 396 -3.21 -12.83 15.15
CA LEU A 396 -2.11 -11.86 15.18
C LEU A 396 -0.75 -12.51 14.88
N GLU A 397 -0.49 -13.71 15.41
CA GLU A 397 0.72 -14.48 15.04
C GLU A 397 0.74 -14.80 13.54
N ALA A 398 -0.40 -15.20 12.97
CA ALA A 398 -0.53 -15.45 11.53
C ALA A 398 -0.36 -14.17 10.70
N LEU A 399 -0.92 -13.03 11.15
CA LEU A 399 -0.72 -11.72 10.51
C LEU A 399 0.77 -11.35 10.49
N ALA A 400 1.47 -11.53 11.62
CA ALA A 400 2.89 -11.25 11.73
C ALA A 400 3.71 -12.09 10.74
N LEU A 401 3.50 -13.41 10.74
CA LEU A 401 4.18 -14.34 9.85
C LEU A 401 3.89 -14.06 8.37
N THR A 402 2.65 -13.70 8.04
CA THR A 402 2.25 -13.36 6.67
C THR A 402 2.89 -12.04 6.23
N SER A 403 2.94 -11.04 7.12
CA SER A 403 3.57 -9.74 6.82
C SER A 403 5.08 -9.89 6.58
N ARG A 404 5.80 -10.68 7.39
CA ARG A 404 7.22 -11.01 7.12
C ARG A 404 7.41 -11.82 5.84
N THR A 405 6.49 -12.75 5.56
CA THR A 405 6.48 -13.54 4.32
C THR A 405 6.37 -12.63 3.09
N MET A 406 5.51 -11.61 3.16
CA MET A 406 5.37 -10.59 2.12
C MET A 406 6.61 -9.69 2.02
N ALA A 407 7.16 -9.24 3.16
CA ALA A 407 8.37 -8.42 3.21
C ALA A 407 9.56 -9.13 2.55
N LEU A 408 9.73 -10.42 2.85
CA LEU A 408 10.77 -11.27 2.25
C LEU A 408 10.57 -11.39 0.73
N SER A 409 9.34 -11.60 0.27
CA SER A 409 9.01 -11.66 -1.17
C SER A 409 9.25 -10.34 -1.90
N ALA A 410 9.12 -9.21 -1.21
CA ALA A 410 9.38 -7.86 -1.74
C ALA A 410 10.88 -7.47 -1.72
N GLY A 411 11.75 -8.28 -1.10
CA GLY A 411 13.18 -7.97 -0.98
C GLY A 411 13.54 -7.06 0.19
N GLY A 412 12.71 -7.03 1.23
CA GLY A 412 12.82 -6.11 2.36
C GLY A 412 11.78 -4.98 2.23
N ASP A 413 10.79 -4.99 3.12
CA ASP A 413 9.82 -3.90 3.26
C ASP A 413 9.74 -3.52 4.74
N ASN A 414 10.32 -2.36 5.06
CA ASN A 414 10.41 -1.88 6.44
C ASN A 414 9.02 -1.72 7.08
N GLU A 415 7.99 -1.39 6.29
CA GLU A 415 6.64 -1.24 6.84
C GLU A 415 6.00 -2.60 7.15
N LEU A 416 6.14 -3.58 6.26
CA LEU A 416 5.64 -4.93 6.52
C LEU A 416 6.36 -5.60 7.70
N GLU A 417 7.66 -5.34 7.88
CA GLU A 417 8.41 -5.78 9.06
C GLU A 417 7.98 -5.07 10.35
N ALA A 418 7.64 -3.78 10.27
CA ALA A 418 7.10 -3.03 11.41
C ALA A 418 5.70 -3.54 11.81
N ILE A 419 4.82 -3.78 10.84
CA ILE A 419 3.51 -4.42 11.04
C ILE A 419 3.70 -5.79 11.70
N ALA A 420 4.63 -6.60 11.19
CA ALA A 420 4.89 -7.92 11.74
C ALA A 420 5.36 -7.87 13.19
N SER A 421 6.29 -6.95 13.49
CA SER A 421 6.84 -6.77 14.82
C SER A 421 5.77 -6.33 15.83
N GLU A 422 4.86 -5.45 15.41
CA GLU A 422 3.75 -4.98 16.24
C GLU A 422 2.72 -6.09 16.49
N ALA A 423 2.30 -6.80 15.44
CA ALA A 423 1.37 -7.93 15.57
C ALA A 423 1.95 -9.04 16.46
N GLU A 424 3.25 -9.33 16.32
CA GLU A 424 3.95 -10.30 17.17
C GLU A 424 4.04 -9.83 18.63
N ALA A 425 4.32 -8.55 18.87
CA ALA A 425 4.34 -7.99 20.21
C ALA A 425 2.96 -8.10 20.89
N LEU A 426 1.89 -7.77 20.18
CA LEU A 426 0.51 -7.91 20.67
C LEU A 426 0.15 -9.36 20.97
N ALA A 427 0.54 -10.29 20.11
CA ALA A 427 0.32 -11.72 20.33
C ALA A 427 1.08 -12.27 21.55
N ARG A 428 2.34 -11.85 21.75
CA ARG A 428 3.20 -12.35 22.84
C ARG A 428 2.80 -11.79 24.20
N ASN A 429 2.55 -10.49 24.27
CA ASN A 429 2.28 -9.80 25.54
C ASN A 429 0.84 -10.02 26.05
N GLY A 430 -0.03 -10.59 25.21
CA GLY A 430 -1.45 -10.70 25.47
C GLY A 430 -2.17 -9.38 25.16
N LEU A 431 -3.36 -9.48 24.59
CA LEU A 431 -4.16 -8.30 24.31
C LEU A 431 -4.62 -7.65 25.61
N PRO A 432 -4.41 -6.32 25.80
CA PRO A 432 -5.04 -5.59 26.88
C PRO A 432 -6.55 -5.86 26.87
N ALA A 433 -7.14 -6.09 28.04
CA ALA A 433 -8.58 -6.32 28.12
C ALA A 433 -9.35 -5.02 27.77
N GLY A 434 -10.52 -5.18 27.15
CA GLY A 434 -11.42 -4.06 26.86
C GLY A 434 -11.02 -3.27 25.61
N GLU A 435 -11.47 -2.02 25.56
CA GLU A 435 -11.42 -1.13 24.39
C GLU A 435 -10.00 -0.87 23.88
N GLU A 436 -9.03 -0.65 24.77
CA GLU A 436 -7.63 -0.37 24.39
C GLU A 436 -7.02 -1.51 23.56
N GLY A 437 -7.29 -2.77 23.93
CA GLY A 437 -6.84 -3.93 23.16
C GLY A 437 -7.46 -3.98 21.76
N GLY A 438 -8.75 -3.61 21.65
CA GLY A 438 -9.44 -3.47 20.38
C GLY A 438 -8.80 -2.40 19.48
N LEU A 439 -8.50 -1.22 20.04
CA LEU A 439 -7.88 -0.10 19.31
C LEU A 439 -6.46 -0.44 18.81
N ARG A 440 -5.66 -1.19 19.59
CA ARG A 440 -4.33 -1.66 19.14
C ARG A 440 -4.42 -2.65 17.99
N VAL A 441 -5.36 -3.59 18.07
CA VAL A 441 -5.64 -4.55 16.98
C VAL A 441 -6.11 -3.81 15.73
N GLN A 442 -6.92 -2.76 15.90
CA GLN A 442 -7.37 -1.93 14.79
C GLN A 442 -6.18 -1.32 14.05
N ALA A 443 -5.29 -0.64 14.77
CA ALA A 443 -4.17 0.09 14.18
C ALA A 443 -3.26 -0.81 13.33
N VAL A 444 -2.86 -1.98 13.87
CA VAL A 444 -2.00 -2.92 13.13
C VAL A 444 -2.73 -3.58 11.95
N ALA A 445 -4.03 -3.89 12.10
CA ALA A 445 -4.82 -4.52 11.03
C ALA A 445 -5.11 -3.53 9.89
N GLU A 446 -5.34 -2.24 10.18
CA GLU A 446 -5.47 -1.20 9.16
C GLU A 446 -4.21 -1.07 8.31
N ARG A 447 -3.05 -1.04 8.96
CA ARG A 447 -1.74 -1.01 8.29
C ARG A 447 -1.53 -2.24 7.41
N ALA A 448 -1.78 -3.43 7.95
CA ALA A 448 -1.66 -4.68 7.19
C ALA A 448 -2.59 -4.74 5.97
N ARG A 449 -3.85 -4.30 6.13
CA ARG A 449 -4.82 -4.24 5.03
C ARG A 449 -4.35 -3.28 3.94
N ARG A 450 -3.87 -2.08 4.31
CA ARG A 450 -3.34 -1.12 3.33
C ARG A 450 -2.11 -1.67 2.61
N GLY A 451 -1.17 -2.29 3.33
CA GLY A 451 -0.01 -2.94 2.70
C GLY A 451 -0.41 -4.05 1.71
N ALA A 452 -1.48 -4.79 2.02
CA ALA A 452 -2.02 -5.79 1.08
C ALA A 452 -2.67 -5.13 -0.16
N VAL A 453 -3.43 -4.05 0.01
CA VAL A 453 -4.00 -3.27 -1.09
C VAL A 453 -2.90 -2.70 -2.00
N ASP A 454 -1.86 -2.10 -1.42
CA ASP A 454 -0.76 -1.49 -2.18
C ASP A 454 -0.02 -2.56 -3.03
N PHE A 455 0.11 -3.79 -2.52
CA PHE A 455 0.65 -4.90 -3.29
C PHE A 455 -0.30 -5.41 -4.39
N CYS A 456 -1.61 -5.45 -4.15
CA CYS A 456 -2.59 -5.76 -5.20
C CYS A 456 -2.50 -4.74 -6.34
N SER A 457 -2.46 -3.44 -6.01
CA SER A 457 -2.30 -2.36 -6.99
C SER A 457 -0.99 -2.47 -7.79
N LEU A 458 0.09 -2.93 -7.16
CA LEU A 458 1.34 -3.25 -7.85
C LEU A 458 1.16 -4.37 -8.89
N LEU A 459 0.41 -5.42 -8.57
CA LEU A 459 0.16 -6.49 -9.54
C LEU A 459 -0.77 -6.06 -10.67
N GLU A 460 -1.77 -5.24 -10.37
CA GLU A 460 -2.66 -4.63 -11.36
C GLU A 460 -1.87 -3.77 -12.34
N SER A 461 -0.97 -2.90 -11.84
CA SER A 461 -0.11 -2.06 -12.68
C SER A 461 0.86 -2.88 -13.54
N LEU A 462 1.32 -4.03 -13.05
CA LEU A 462 2.19 -4.94 -13.79
C LEU A 462 1.44 -5.73 -14.87
N PHE A 463 0.19 -6.14 -14.65
CA PHE A 463 -0.45 -7.14 -15.50
C PHE A 463 -1.70 -6.70 -16.26
N ASP A 464 -2.57 -5.82 -15.76
CA ASP A 464 -3.90 -5.62 -16.38
C ASP A 464 -3.86 -5.19 -17.85
N GLY A 465 -3.15 -4.09 -18.13
CA GLY A 465 -2.97 -3.61 -19.51
C GLY A 465 -2.15 -4.58 -20.37
N ARG A 466 -1.16 -5.27 -19.78
CA ARG A 466 -0.25 -6.17 -20.49
C ARG A 466 -0.92 -7.50 -20.86
N ALA A 467 -1.69 -8.09 -19.96
CA ALA A 467 -2.49 -9.29 -20.21
C ALA A 467 -3.60 -8.99 -21.22
N SER A 468 -4.29 -7.85 -21.10
CA SER A 468 -5.33 -7.47 -22.06
C SER A 468 -4.76 -7.29 -23.48
N SER A 469 -3.68 -6.52 -23.62
CA SER A 469 -3.05 -6.27 -24.93
C SER A 469 -2.49 -7.54 -25.56
N LEU A 470 -1.70 -8.32 -24.81
CA LEU A 470 -1.08 -9.54 -25.33
C LEU A 470 -2.12 -10.64 -25.62
N GLY A 471 -3.10 -10.82 -24.74
CA GLY A 471 -4.12 -11.86 -24.89
C GLY A 471 -4.99 -11.64 -26.12
N ASN A 472 -5.44 -10.41 -26.35
CA ASN A 472 -6.18 -10.05 -27.55
C ASN A 472 -5.35 -10.27 -28.83
N ALA A 473 -4.07 -9.91 -28.80
CA ALA A 473 -3.14 -10.07 -29.91
C ALA A 473 -2.69 -11.52 -30.19
N LEU A 474 -2.95 -12.45 -29.26
CA LEU A 474 -2.68 -13.89 -29.44
C LEU A 474 -3.98 -14.70 -29.65
N GLY A 475 -5.14 -14.04 -29.61
CA GLY A 475 -6.45 -14.69 -29.72
C GLY A 475 -6.80 -15.57 -28.52
N ILE A 476 -6.36 -15.22 -27.32
CA ILE A 476 -6.74 -15.88 -26.06
C ILE A 476 -8.22 -15.59 -25.76
N ASP A 477 -8.93 -16.54 -25.16
CA ASP A 477 -10.32 -16.32 -24.80
C ASP A 477 -10.47 -15.17 -23.78
N HIS A 478 -11.49 -14.33 -23.97
CA HIS A 478 -11.72 -13.14 -23.15
C HIS A 478 -11.88 -13.49 -21.66
N GLY A 479 -12.44 -14.67 -21.33
CA GLY A 479 -12.58 -15.11 -19.94
C GLY A 479 -11.24 -15.39 -19.27
N SER A 480 -10.28 -16.00 -19.99
CA SER A 480 -8.90 -16.20 -19.51
C SER A 480 -8.12 -14.89 -19.39
N ILE A 481 -8.39 -13.92 -20.26
CA ILE A 481 -7.78 -12.59 -20.15
C ILE A 481 -8.30 -11.87 -18.91
N SER A 482 -9.63 -11.79 -18.75
CA SER A 482 -10.25 -10.99 -17.68
C SER A 482 -9.93 -11.48 -16.28
N VAL A 483 -9.67 -12.79 -16.11
CA VAL A 483 -9.36 -13.37 -14.79
C VAL A 483 -7.86 -13.60 -14.55
N PHE A 484 -6.98 -13.21 -15.49
CA PHE A 484 -5.55 -13.47 -15.35
C PHE A 484 -4.96 -12.76 -14.13
N THR A 485 -5.07 -11.42 -14.08
CA THR A 485 -4.50 -10.61 -13.00
C THR A 485 -5.16 -10.93 -11.67
N GLU A 486 -6.50 -11.03 -11.66
CA GLU A 486 -7.25 -11.45 -10.48
C GLU A 486 -6.79 -12.82 -9.98
N GLY A 487 -6.49 -13.76 -10.89
CA GLY A 487 -5.90 -15.06 -10.55
C GLY A 487 -4.52 -14.95 -9.92
N GLN A 488 -3.66 -14.03 -10.40
CA GLN A 488 -2.35 -13.77 -9.79
C GLN A 488 -2.46 -13.18 -8.38
N ILE A 489 -3.50 -12.38 -8.12
CA ILE A 489 -3.77 -11.77 -6.81
C ILE A 489 -4.36 -12.81 -5.86
N ARG A 490 -5.43 -13.50 -6.27
CA ARG A 490 -6.16 -14.47 -5.42
C ARG A 490 -5.33 -15.69 -5.04
N ALA A 491 -4.33 -16.06 -5.84
CA ALA A 491 -3.40 -17.15 -5.54
C ALA A 491 -2.20 -16.71 -4.68
N SER A 492 -2.22 -15.51 -4.09
CA SER A 492 -1.11 -14.97 -3.30
C SER A 492 -1.42 -14.93 -1.80
N VAL A 493 -0.38 -15.09 -0.97
CA VAL A 493 -0.42 -14.84 0.48
C VAL A 493 -0.94 -13.44 0.84
N VAL A 494 -0.79 -12.46 -0.07
CA VAL A 494 -1.29 -11.10 0.11
C VAL A 494 -2.81 -11.08 0.26
N PHE A 495 -3.52 -11.87 -0.54
CA PHE A 495 -4.98 -11.97 -0.46
C PHE A 495 -5.43 -12.55 0.89
N GLN A 496 -4.67 -13.52 1.41
CA GLN A 496 -4.94 -14.08 2.73
C GLN A 496 -4.60 -13.09 3.85
N SER A 497 -3.54 -12.30 3.71
CA SER A 497 -3.19 -11.20 4.62
C SER A 497 -4.33 -10.19 4.74
N ALA A 498 -4.91 -9.77 3.61
CA ALA A 498 -6.05 -8.87 3.58
C ALA A 498 -7.26 -9.46 4.35
N LYS A 499 -7.57 -10.75 4.17
CA LYS A 499 -8.65 -11.43 4.90
C LYS A 499 -8.40 -11.50 6.41
N ILE A 500 -7.18 -11.81 6.83
CA ILE A 500 -6.78 -11.83 8.25
C ILE A 500 -6.95 -10.44 8.85
N ALA A 501 -6.47 -9.40 8.16
CA ALA A 501 -6.63 -8.02 8.58
C ALA A 501 -8.13 -7.63 8.67
N SER A 502 -8.95 -7.98 7.68
CA SER A 502 -10.40 -7.74 7.73
C SER A 502 -11.11 -8.46 8.89
N LEU A 503 -10.69 -9.68 9.24
CA LEU A 503 -11.21 -10.39 10.41
C LEU A 503 -10.84 -9.65 11.70
N LEU A 504 -9.59 -9.24 11.85
CA LEU A 504 -9.11 -8.49 13.02
C LEU A 504 -9.80 -7.12 13.16
N LEU A 505 -10.03 -6.40 12.06
CA LEU A 505 -10.80 -5.16 12.07
C LEU A 505 -12.24 -5.37 12.52
N ARG A 506 -12.88 -6.47 12.09
CA ARG A 506 -14.24 -6.81 12.53
C ARG A 506 -14.29 -7.12 14.03
N VAL A 507 -13.33 -7.91 14.52
CA VAL A 507 -13.21 -8.22 15.96
C VAL A 507 -12.95 -6.96 16.76
N SER A 508 -12.05 -6.10 16.28
CA SER A 508 -11.77 -4.81 16.91
C SER A 508 -13.02 -3.94 17.04
N ARG A 509 -13.79 -3.77 15.97
CA ARG A 509 -15.05 -2.99 15.98
C ARG A 509 -16.08 -3.53 16.96
N GLN A 510 -16.13 -4.84 17.19
CA GLN A 510 -17.01 -5.42 18.20
C GLN A 510 -16.56 -5.10 19.63
N ILE A 511 -15.25 -5.02 19.85
CA ILE A 511 -14.67 -4.64 21.14
C ILE A 511 -14.85 -3.14 21.40
N THR A 512 -14.64 -2.29 20.39
CA THR A 512 -14.68 -0.83 20.51
C THR A 512 -16.07 -0.24 20.30
N GLY A 513 -17.00 -0.98 19.67
CA GLY A 513 -18.31 -0.46 19.26
C GLY A 513 -18.26 0.45 18.03
N ALA A 514 -17.11 0.54 17.34
CA ALA A 514 -16.94 1.45 16.21
C ALA A 514 -17.81 1.07 14.99
N ALA A 515 -18.44 2.07 14.38
CA ALA A 515 -19.36 1.89 13.26
C ALA A 515 -18.69 1.76 11.88
N GLY A 516 -17.35 1.90 11.80
CA GLY A 516 -16.58 1.89 10.55
C GLY A 516 -16.53 3.23 9.79
N TRP A 517 -17.10 4.27 10.38
CA TRP A 517 -17.02 5.67 9.96
C TRP A 517 -16.35 6.49 11.05
N ASP A 518 -15.63 7.54 10.67
CA ASP A 518 -15.02 8.50 11.58
C ASP A 518 -15.58 9.91 11.34
N CYS A 519 -16.08 10.55 12.40
CA CYS A 519 -16.64 11.89 12.33
C CYS A 519 -15.51 12.92 12.52
N VAL A 520 -15.10 13.57 11.43
CA VAL A 520 -14.04 14.59 11.48
C VAL A 520 -14.63 15.97 11.79
N VAL A 521 -15.74 16.32 11.14
CA VAL A 521 -16.50 17.56 11.35
C VAL A 521 -17.98 17.25 11.41
N GLN A 522 -18.61 17.62 12.53
CA GLN A 522 -20.04 17.41 12.75
C GLN A 522 -20.91 18.31 11.88
N GLY A 523 -22.12 17.85 11.58
CA GLY A 523 -23.13 18.65 10.91
C GLY A 523 -24.12 17.79 10.13
N GLU A 524 -25.10 18.47 9.52
CA GLU A 524 -26.03 17.84 8.60
C GLU A 524 -25.93 18.46 7.21
N ALA A 525 -26.03 17.63 6.19
CA ALA A 525 -26.07 18.06 4.79
C ALA A 525 -27.13 17.27 4.02
N ILE A 526 -27.76 17.92 3.04
CA ILE A 526 -28.68 17.28 2.10
C ILE A 526 -28.29 17.74 0.69
N GLY A 527 -28.13 16.79 -0.23
CA GLY A 527 -27.79 17.06 -1.61
C GLY A 527 -27.67 15.79 -2.44
N ALA A 528 -27.48 15.93 -3.75
CA ALA A 528 -27.14 14.80 -4.60
C ALA A 528 -25.72 14.30 -4.25
N LEU A 529 -25.50 12.98 -4.26
CA LEU A 529 -24.17 12.43 -4.01
C LEU A 529 -23.36 12.39 -5.32
N LYS A 530 -22.18 13.02 -5.33
CA LYS A 530 -21.27 13.04 -6.49
C LYS A 530 -19.91 12.50 -6.10
N CYS A 531 -19.37 11.61 -6.94
CA CYS A 531 -18.04 11.04 -6.76
C CYS A 531 -17.01 11.89 -7.50
N VAL A 532 -15.92 12.22 -6.82
CA VAL A 532 -14.77 12.95 -7.37
C VAL A 532 -13.49 12.23 -6.95
N GLU A 533 -12.42 12.38 -7.72
CA GLU A 533 -11.14 11.80 -7.34
C GLU A 533 -10.51 12.63 -6.22
N ARG A 534 -10.53 13.96 -6.39
CA ARG A 534 -10.04 14.93 -5.41
C ARG A 534 -10.99 16.10 -5.24
N LEU A 535 -10.94 16.73 -4.08
CA LEU A 535 -11.75 17.92 -3.77
C LEU A 535 -11.08 19.19 -4.34
N THR A 536 -11.11 19.32 -5.67
CA THR A 536 -10.56 20.49 -6.39
C THR A 536 -11.65 21.42 -6.91
N PRO A 537 -11.38 22.72 -7.09
CA PRO A 537 -12.34 23.65 -7.71
C PRO A 537 -12.77 23.22 -9.11
N GLU A 538 -11.88 22.60 -9.87
CA GLU A 538 -12.12 22.18 -11.26
C GLU A 538 -13.11 21.01 -11.33
N GLU A 539 -12.96 20.00 -10.47
CA GLU A 539 -13.92 18.89 -10.36
C GLU A 539 -15.26 19.34 -9.76
N CYS A 540 -15.27 20.40 -8.94
CA CYS A 540 -16.48 20.89 -8.29
C CYS A 540 -17.24 21.97 -9.09
N ALA A 541 -16.60 22.64 -10.04
CA ALA A 541 -17.19 23.75 -10.81
C ALA A 541 -18.45 23.36 -11.60
N GLN A 542 -18.61 22.08 -11.91
CA GLN A 542 -19.75 21.53 -12.64
C GLN A 542 -21.03 21.40 -11.78
N PHE A 543 -20.95 21.56 -10.46
CA PHE A 543 -22.09 21.36 -9.57
C PHE A 543 -22.98 22.58 -9.49
N THR A 544 -24.18 22.49 -10.08
CA THR A 544 -25.19 23.57 -10.07
C THR A 544 -26.23 23.44 -8.96
N GLU A 545 -26.25 22.31 -8.26
CA GLU A 545 -27.19 21.97 -7.19
C GLU A 545 -26.44 21.62 -5.89
N PRO A 546 -27.08 21.65 -4.71
CA PRO A 546 -26.46 21.18 -3.48
C PRO A 546 -26.00 19.72 -3.57
N VAL A 547 -24.73 19.46 -3.26
CA VAL A 547 -24.11 18.13 -3.35
C VAL A 547 -23.42 17.71 -2.06
N ILE A 548 -23.44 16.40 -1.82
CA ILE A 548 -22.53 15.72 -0.90
C ILE A 548 -21.47 15.06 -1.76
N VAL A 549 -20.21 15.35 -1.51
CA VAL A 549 -19.11 14.90 -2.36
C VAL A 549 -18.43 13.70 -1.72
N LEU A 550 -18.43 12.56 -2.43
CA LEU A 550 -17.64 11.38 -2.08
C LEU A 550 -16.27 11.51 -2.75
N VAL A 551 -15.22 11.69 -1.94
CA VAL A 551 -13.86 11.99 -2.38
C VAL A 551 -12.99 10.75 -2.22
N ALA A 552 -12.33 10.32 -3.31
CA ALA A 552 -11.47 9.14 -3.27
C ALA A 552 -10.20 9.36 -2.43
N SER A 553 -9.55 10.52 -2.58
CA SER A 553 -8.34 10.87 -1.83
C SER A 553 -8.24 12.36 -1.49
N ALA A 554 -7.57 12.64 -0.38
CA ALA A 554 -7.21 13.98 0.07
C ALA A 554 -5.78 13.99 0.66
N ASP A 555 -5.01 15.04 0.36
CA ASP A 555 -3.66 15.25 0.88
C ASP A 555 -3.51 16.54 1.71
N GLY A 556 -4.64 17.16 2.06
CA GLY A 556 -4.74 18.34 2.91
C GLY A 556 -4.59 19.66 2.18
N ASP A 557 -4.20 19.61 0.90
CA ASP A 557 -4.12 20.80 0.07
C ASP A 557 -5.50 21.29 -0.41
N GLU A 558 -6.56 20.54 -0.16
CA GLU A 558 -7.91 20.86 -0.62
C GLU A 558 -8.51 22.04 0.14
N GLU A 559 -9.09 22.98 -0.60
CA GLU A 559 -9.72 24.18 -0.06
C GLU A 559 -11.24 24.10 -0.25
N VAL A 560 -11.93 23.68 0.81
CA VAL A 560 -13.39 23.43 0.81
C VAL A 560 -14.18 24.66 0.35
N SER A 561 -13.74 25.86 0.75
CA SER A 561 -14.41 27.13 0.40
C SER A 561 -14.37 27.46 -1.09
N THR A 562 -13.35 26.96 -1.82
CA THR A 562 -13.16 27.21 -3.25
C THR A 562 -13.93 26.23 -4.16
N CYS A 563 -14.49 25.16 -3.59
CA CYS A 563 -15.28 24.17 -4.34
C CYS A 563 -16.71 24.65 -4.66
N GLY A 564 -17.01 25.91 -4.38
CA GLY A 564 -18.29 26.55 -4.65
C GLY A 564 -19.33 26.36 -3.53
N PRO A 565 -20.37 27.22 -3.47
CA PRO A 565 -21.36 27.23 -2.39
C PRO A 565 -22.29 26.01 -2.39
N ASN A 566 -22.16 25.14 -3.39
CA ASN A 566 -23.00 23.97 -3.60
C ASN A 566 -22.46 22.71 -2.93
N VAL A 567 -21.18 22.67 -2.56
CA VAL A 567 -20.64 21.58 -1.74
C VAL A 567 -21.13 21.74 -0.31
N ARG A 568 -21.97 20.82 0.16
CA ARG A 568 -22.63 20.88 1.48
C ARG A 568 -22.14 19.85 2.47
N GLY A 569 -21.48 18.79 2.01
CA GLY A 569 -20.89 17.77 2.86
C GLY A 569 -19.83 16.99 2.10
N VAL A 570 -18.87 16.43 2.84
CA VAL A 570 -17.76 15.66 2.28
C VAL A 570 -17.68 14.29 2.95
N VAL A 571 -17.54 13.25 2.14
CA VAL A 571 -17.31 11.87 2.56
C VAL A 571 -15.98 11.44 1.98
N LEU A 572 -14.97 11.22 2.82
CA LEU A 572 -13.61 10.86 2.39
C LEU A 572 -13.40 9.36 2.47
N CYS A 573 -12.90 8.73 1.40
CA CYS A 573 -12.70 7.28 1.33
C CYS A 573 -11.46 6.75 2.08
N HIS A 574 -10.83 7.58 2.92
CA HIS A 574 -9.72 7.18 3.78
C HIS A 574 -9.71 7.98 5.08
N ALA A 575 -8.94 7.49 6.06
CA ALA A 575 -8.71 8.16 7.34
C ALA A 575 -8.04 9.53 7.16
N LEU A 576 -8.39 10.47 8.05
CA LEU A 576 -7.85 11.81 8.10
C LEU A 576 -7.64 12.23 9.57
N PRO A 577 -6.51 12.86 9.93
CA PRO A 577 -6.34 13.45 11.27
C PRO A 577 -7.44 14.47 11.56
N HIS A 578 -8.00 14.44 12.77
CA HIS A 578 -9.06 15.36 13.17
C HIS A 578 -8.55 16.80 13.24
N LEU A 579 -7.26 17.00 13.47
CA LEU A 579 -6.64 18.31 13.58
C LEU A 579 -5.84 18.72 12.33
N SER A 580 -6.02 18.00 11.20
CA SER A 580 -5.40 18.33 9.90
C SER A 580 -5.90 19.67 9.34
N HIS A 581 -5.15 20.22 8.38
CA HIS A 581 -5.55 21.46 7.68
C HIS A 581 -6.92 21.33 7.01
N LEU A 582 -7.19 20.23 6.32
CA LEU A 582 -8.50 19.99 5.68
C LEU A 582 -9.63 19.96 6.71
N ALA A 583 -9.44 19.29 7.86
CA ALA A 583 -10.43 19.27 8.92
C ALA A 583 -10.69 20.68 9.50
N LEU A 584 -9.64 21.47 9.68
CA LEU A 584 -9.75 22.86 10.15
C LEU A 584 -10.54 23.74 9.18
N ARG A 585 -10.22 23.67 7.88
CA ARG A 585 -10.91 24.39 6.80
C ARG A 585 -12.38 23.99 6.72
N ALA A 586 -12.69 22.70 6.80
CA ALA A 586 -14.05 22.19 6.80
C ALA A 586 -14.88 22.72 8.00
N ARG A 587 -14.29 22.79 9.20
CA ARG A 587 -14.95 23.40 10.39
C ARG A 587 -15.27 24.86 10.19
N GLN A 588 -14.30 25.64 9.70
CA GLN A 588 -14.48 27.07 9.45
C GLN A 588 -15.53 27.32 8.35
N ALA A 589 -15.56 26.48 7.31
CA ALA A 589 -16.58 26.50 6.28
C ALA A 589 -17.95 25.95 6.73
N LYS A 590 -18.04 25.37 7.93
CA LYS A 590 -19.22 24.67 8.47
C LYS A 590 -19.74 23.58 7.55
N VAL A 591 -18.83 22.85 6.91
CA VAL A 591 -19.13 21.72 6.03
C VAL A 591 -18.87 20.43 6.80
N PRO A 592 -19.88 19.58 7.04
CA PRO A 592 -19.68 18.27 7.65
C PRO A 592 -18.73 17.43 6.80
N LEU A 593 -17.79 16.77 7.47
CA LEU A 593 -16.74 15.94 6.89
C LEU A 593 -16.65 14.64 7.68
N ILE A 594 -16.82 13.52 6.99
CA ILE A 594 -16.62 12.20 7.55
C ILE A 594 -15.56 11.44 6.76
N ALA A 595 -14.83 10.56 7.44
CA ALA A 595 -13.92 9.61 6.83
C ALA A 595 -14.49 8.19 6.91
N VAL A 596 -14.27 7.39 5.88
CA VAL A 596 -14.75 6.00 5.79
C VAL A 596 -13.55 5.06 5.76
N GLU A 597 -13.50 4.15 6.72
CA GLU A 597 -12.40 3.17 6.85
C GLU A 597 -12.84 1.76 6.44
N ASP A 598 -14.13 1.56 6.17
CA ASP A 598 -14.69 0.29 5.69
C ASP A 598 -15.07 0.39 4.21
N ASP A 599 -14.46 -0.44 3.38
CA ASP A 599 -14.73 -0.50 1.95
C ASP A 599 -16.20 -0.82 1.64
N LYS A 600 -16.87 -1.62 2.49
CA LYS A 600 -18.31 -1.90 2.33
C LYS A 600 -19.16 -0.64 2.50
N LEU A 601 -18.73 0.26 3.37
CA LEU A 601 -19.41 1.53 3.60
C LEU A 601 -19.10 2.53 2.48
N VAL A 602 -17.90 2.48 1.91
CA VAL A 602 -17.56 3.20 0.67
C VAL A 602 -18.43 2.72 -0.49
N ASP A 603 -18.58 1.42 -0.68
CA ASP A 603 -19.42 0.85 -1.75
C ASP A 603 -20.90 1.17 -1.53
N TYR A 604 -21.36 1.13 -0.28
CA TYR A 604 -22.69 1.62 0.08
C TYR A 604 -22.85 3.10 -0.28
N ALA A 605 -21.92 3.98 0.10
CA ALA A 605 -21.96 5.39 -0.25
C ALA A 605 -21.99 5.61 -1.78
N ARG A 606 -21.18 4.86 -2.54
CA ARG A 606 -21.19 4.89 -4.02
C ARG A 606 -22.54 4.46 -4.59
N SER A 607 -23.20 3.47 -3.99
CA SER A 607 -24.51 3.00 -4.45
C SER A 607 -25.59 4.09 -4.37
N LEU A 608 -25.44 5.04 -3.44
CA LEU A 608 -26.34 6.18 -3.27
C LEU A 608 -26.13 7.29 -4.31
N ALA A 609 -25.11 7.22 -5.17
CA ALA A 609 -24.86 8.22 -6.22
C ALA A 609 -25.99 8.31 -7.26
N ASN A 610 -26.81 7.26 -7.37
CA ASN A 610 -27.97 7.22 -8.27
C ASN A 610 -29.27 7.72 -7.62
N GLU A 611 -29.24 8.01 -6.31
CA GLU A 611 -30.41 8.53 -5.59
C GLU A 611 -30.59 10.03 -5.86
N PRO A 612 -31.84 10.53 -5.92
CA PRO A 612 -32.11 11.93 -6.25
C PRO A 612 -31.59 12.91 -5.19
N ALA A 613 -31.56 12.48 -3.93
CA ALA A 613 -30.96 13.22 -2.83
C ALA A 613 -30.53 12.25 -1.72
N VAL A 614 -29.47 12.62 -1.02
CA VAL A 614 -28.91 11.91 0.12
C VAL A 614 -28.85 12.87 1.30
N LYS A 615 -29.16 12.37 2.50
CA LYS A 615 -28.93 13.08 3.77
C LYS A 615 -27.69 12.49 4.44
N LEU A 616 -26.75 13.36 4.79
CA LEU A 616 -25.64 13.09 5.70
C LEU A 616 -25.95 13.70 7.06
N SER A 617 -25.95 12.89 8.11
CA SER A 617 -25.95 13.33 9.51
C SER A 617 -24.67 12.81 10.16
N ALA A 618 -23.75 13.73 10.50
CA ALA A 618 -22.47 13.44 11.12
C ALA A 618 -22.46 13.89 12.58
N GLU A 619 -22.57 12.94 13.51
CA GLU A 619 -22.51 13.15 14.96
C GLU A 619 -21.52 12.17 15.60
N THR A 620 -20.99 12.50 16.78
CA THR A 620 -20.09 11.59 17.53
C THR A 620 -20.80 10.34 18.05
N THR A 621 -22.12 10.40 18.24
CA THR A 621 -22.96 9.28 18.69
C THR A 621 -23.35 8.34 17.56
N GLY A 622 -23.17 8.75 16.31
CA GLY A 622 -23.47 7.96 15.13
C GLY A 622 -23.47 8.77 13.84
N ILE A 623 -23.08 8.12 12.74
CA ILE A 623 -23.10 8.68 11.40
C ILE A 623 -24.19 7.98 10.58
N LYS A 624 -24.96 8.76 9.82
CA LYS A 624 -25.97 8.24 8.88
C LYS A 624 -25.80 8.86 7.51
N LEU A 625 -25.83 8.02 6.49
CA LEU A 625 -25.89 8.40 5.09
C LEU A 625 -27.04 7.63 4.44
N GLU A 626 -28.13 8.32 4.11
CA GLU A 626 -29.37 7.67 3.67
C GLU A 626 -30.04 8.42 2.51
N PRO A 627 -30.69 7.70 1.57
CA PRO A 627 -31.54 8.34 0.56
C PRO A 627 -32.62 9.18 1.24
N THR A 628 -32.94 10.34 0.67
CA THR A 628 -34.01 11.17 1.17
C THR A 628 -34.88 11.72 0.05
N THR A 629 -36.16 11.92 0.36
CA THR A 629 -37.12 12.64 -0.49
C THR A 629 -37.34 14.07 -0.01
N ALA A 630 -36.70 14.46 1.09
CA ALA A 630 -36.71 15.84 1.53
C ALA A 630 -36.13 16.70 0.40
N PRO A 631 -36.80 17.80 0.00
CA PRO A 631 -36.17 18.77 -0.88
C PRO A 631 -34.86 19.19 -0.22
N ALA A 632 -33.81 19.44 -1.01
CA ALA A 632 -32.55 20.01 -0.52
C ALA A 632 -32.90 21.30 0.23
N SER A 633 -33.15 21.18 1.54
CA SER A 633 -33.84 22.22 2.27
C SER A 633 -32.81 23.28 2.56
N VAL A 634 -33.16 24.53 2.27
CA VAL A 634 -32.42 25.71 2.67
C VAL A 634 -32.51 25.81 4.19
N ALA A 635 -31.72 25.01 4.92
CA ALA A 635 -31.39 25.31 6.30
C ALA A 635 -30.47 26.52 6.26
N ALA A 636 -31.09 27.69 6.36
CA ALA A 636 -30.45 28.98 6.28
C ALA A 636 -29.32 29.10 7.32
N ALA A 637 -28.07 29.05 6.85
CA ALA A 637 -27.21 30.19 7.14
C ALA A 637 -27.87 31.38 6.41
N SER A 638 -28.26 32.40 7.14
CA SER A 638 -28.89 33.62 6.65
C SER A 638 -28.07 34.25 5.52
N SER A 639 -28.38 33.89 4.27
CA SER A 639 -27.93 34.59 3.08
C SER A 639 -29.08 35.48 2.62
N GLU A 640 -29.10 36.73 3.08
CA GLU A 640 -29.74 37.79 2.31
C GLU A 640 -28.95 37.92 1.00
N ALA A 641 -29.40 37.22 -0.03
CA ALA A 641 -29.03 37.51 -1.41
C ALA A 641 -29.75 38.79 -1.84
N GLY A 642 -29.29 39.93 -1.31
CA GLY A 642 -29.51 41.23 -1.92
C GLY A 642 -28.71 41.34 -3.23
N PRO A 643 -29.10 42.25 -4.14
CA PRO A 643 -28.37 42.48 -5.40
C PRO A 643 -26.90 42.74 -5.09
N GLN A 644 -25.98 42.03 -5.76
CA GLN A 644 -24.51 42.08 -5.62
C GLN A 644 -24.03 43.36 -4.92
N ALA A 645 -24.01 43.31 -3.59
CA ALA A 645 -23.35 44.33 -2.80
C ALA A 645 -21.85 44.12 -3.07
N THR A 646 -21.19 45.16 -3.59
CA THR A 646 -19.73 45.22 -3.66
C THR A 646 -19.17 44.74 -2.33
N LYS A 647 -18.51 43.57 -2.31
CA LYS A 647 -17.90 43.03 -1.09
C LYS A 647 -16.99 44.12 -0.51
N PRO A 648 -17.10 44.45 0.79
CA PRO A 648 -16.26 45.48 1.38
C PRO A 648 -14.79 45.08 1.23
N VAL A 649 -13.99 45.93 0.60
CA VAL A 649 -12.55 45.72 0.47
C VAL A 649 -11.94 45.69 1.86
N ILE A 650 -11.31 44.57 2.23
CA ILE A 650 -10.57 44.43 3.49
C ILE A 650 -9.29 45.25 3.37
N ARG A 651 -9.13 46.29 4.20
CA ARG A 651 -7.86 47.04 4.30
C ARG A 651 -6.99 46.43 5.39
N LEU A 652 -5.74 46.13 5.04
CA LEU A 652 -4.78 45.48 5.93
C LEU A 652 -3.81 46.53 6.47
N ASP A 653 -3.62 46.59 7.79
CA ASP A 653 -2.65 47.50 8.41
C ASP A 653 -1.27 46.83 8.47
N THR A 654 -0.43 47.09 7.46
CA THR A 654 0.90 46.48 7.30
C THR A 654 2.02 47.53 7.35
N ASP A 655 3.09 47.27 8.09
CA ASP A 655 4.27 48.14 8.20
C ASP A 655 5.43 47.63 7.31
N LEU A 656 5.54 48.19 6.11
CA LEU A 656 6.61 47.89 5.15
C LEU A 656 7.90 48.69 5.43
N SER A 657 7.91 49.64 6.38
CA SER A 657 9.05 50.53 6.64
C SER A 657 10.28 49.81 7.19
N ARG A 658 10.13 48.54 7.56
CA ARG A 658 11.18 47.66 8.09
C ARG A 658 11.79 46.74 7.04
N ALA A 659 11.43 46.90 5.77
CA ALA A 659 12.03 46.18 4.66
C ALA A 659 13.57 46.25 4.71
N GLY A 660 14.24 45.10 4.57
CA GLY A 660 15.71 44.98 4.63
C GLY A 660 16.32 44.80 6.02
N THR A 661 15.50 44.68 7.07
CA THR A 661 15.95 44.30 8.43
C THR A 661 15.67 42.81 8.71
N VAL A 662 16.26 42.27 9.78
CA VAL A 662 15.96 40.93 10.32
C VAL A 662 15.71 41.07 11.82
N PHE A 663 14.66 40.44 12.33
CA PHE A 663 14.32 40.47 13.75
C PHE A 663 14.50 39.09 14.38
N ASP A 664 15.24 39.03 15.48
CA ASP A 664 15.15 37.89 16.41
C ASP A 664 13.74 37.82 17.02
N LEU A 665 13.21 36.59 17.21
CA LEU A 665 11.87 36.38 17.75
C LEU A 665 11.63 37.08 19.10
N VAL A 666 12.56 36.96 20.05
CA VAL A 666 12.43 37.60 21.37
C VAL A 666 12.53 39.12 21.25
N ALA A 667 13.36 39.62 20.33
CA ALA A 667 13.45 41.04 20.03
C ALA A 667 12.18 41.59 19.35
N LEU A 668 11.49 40.77 18.56
CA LEU A 668 10.22 41.11 17.93
C LEU A 668 9.12 41.23 19.00
N ASP A 669 8.97 40.26 19.89
CA ASP A 669 7.94 40.26 20.94
C ASP A 669 8.05 41.48 21.88
N LYS A 670 9.27 41.90 22.24
CA LYS A 670 9.53 43.11 23.04
C LYS A 670 8.94 44.41 22.47
N ARG A 671 8.53 44.42 21.21
CA ARG A 671 7.85 45.58 20.57
C ARG A 671 6.36 45.65 20.90
N GLY A 672 5.79 44.60 21.45
CA GLY A 672 4.37 44.44 21.72
C GLY A 672 3.63 43.82 20.53
N LEU A 673 2.66 42.96 20.85
CA LEU A 673 1.98 42.08 19.90
C LEU A 673 1.43 42.80 18.67
N GLU A 674 0.67 43.89 18.84
CA GLU A 674 0.05 44.61 17.72
C GLU A 674 1.10 45.12 16.72
N LYS A 675 2.25 45.61 17.20
CA LYS A 675 3.33 46.07 16.31
C LYS A 675 4.01 44.90 15.62
N SER A 676 4.20 43.78 16.32
CA SER A 676 4.79 42.58 15.74
C SER A 676 3.93 42.00 14.63
N ILE A 677 2.60 41.96 14.81
CA ILE A 677 1.64 41.52 13.77
C ILE A 677 1.76 42.41 12.52
N ARG A 678 1.80 43.74 12.69
CA ARG A 678 1.92 44.68 11.56
C ARG A 678 3.23 44.54 10.78
N ILE A 679 4.31 44.06 11.42
CA ILE A 679 5.64 43.90 10.81
C ILE A 679 5.84 42.51 10.18
N ALA A 680 5.24 41.48 10.79
CA ALA A 680 5.62 40.09 10.52
C ALA A 680 4.44 39.11 10.36
N GLY A 681 3.21 39.57 10.55
CA GLY A 681 2.01 38.74 10.55
C GLY A 681 1.79 38.01 11.87
N THR A 682 0.61 37.42 12.02
CA THR A 682 0.20 36.79 13.27
C THR A 682 1.04 35.58 13.62
N LYS A 683 1.32 34.68 12.67
CA LYS A 683 2.09 33.45 12.93
C LYS A 683 3.48 33.76 13.50
N SER A 684 4.23 34.66 12.85
CA SER A 684 5.55 35.10 13.34
C SER A 684 5.47 35.80 14.69
N ALA A 685 4.47 36.66 14.90
CA ALA A 685 4.27 37.36 16.17
C ALA A 685 3.88 36.42 17.32
N MET A 686 3.09 35.38 17.05
CA MET A 686 2.76 34.33 18.01
C MET A 686 3.98 33.47 18.33
N CYS A 687 4.77 33.08 17.34
CA CYS A 687 6.03 32.36 17.58
C CYS A 687 7.01 33.20 18.43
N ALA A 688 7.07 34.51 18.19
CA ALA A 688 7.85 35.44 18.98
C ALA A 688 7.39 35.46 20.45
N ARG A 689 6.09 35.54 20.68
CA ARG A 689 5.51 35.50 22.03
C ARG A 689 5.71 34.14 22.70
N LEU A 690 5.60 33.04 21.96
CA LEU A 690 5.90 31.69 22.45
C LEU A 690 7.34 31.56 22.91
N SER A 691 8.31 32.13 22.19
CA SER A 691 9.71 32.15 22.64
C SER A 691 9.87 32.85 24.00
N THR A 692 9.21 33.99 24.20
CA THR A 692 9.21 34.69 25.49
C THR A 692 8.50 33.88 26.60
N ILE A 693 7.37 33.23 26.30
CA ILE A 693 6.67 32.39 27.28
C ILE A 693 7.54 31.19 27.68
N ALA A 694 8.18 30.53 26.71
CA ALA A 694 9.08 29.41 26.96
C ALA A 694 10.23 29.79 27.92
N GLU A 695 10.88 30.95 27.71
CA GLU A 695 11.95 31.46 28.60
C GLU A 695 11.50 31.66 30.05
N ASN A 696 10.22 31.93 30.27
CA ASN A 696 9.64 32.17 31.60
C ASN A 696 8.88 30.96 32.16
N SER A 697 8.69 29.91 31.35
CA SER A 697 7.95 28.71 31.74
C SER A 697 8.73 27.90 32.79
N SER A 698 8.03 27.29 33.73
CA SER A 698 8.66 26.47 34.78
C SER A 698 7.72 25.39 35.32
N GLY A 699 8.28 24.42 36.04
CA GLY A 699 7.51 23.35 36.66
C GLY A 699 6.83 22.42 35.63
N SER A 700 5.56 22.09 35.87
CA SER A 700 4.80 21.15 35.02
C SER A 700 4.39 21.73 33.66
N ALA A 701 4.43 23.05 33.49
CA ALA A 701 4.13 23.74 32.24
C ALA A 701 5.40 24.19 31.50
N ALA A 702 6.57 23.67 31.88
CA ALA A 702 7.81 24.00 31.20
C ALA A 702 7.84 23.41 29.78
N PHE A 703 8.18 24.25 28.80
CA PHE A 703 8.37 23.85 27.41
C PHE A 703 9.45 24.70 26.75
N ALA A 704 10.02 24.22 25.65
CA ALA A 704 10.95 24.96 24.82
C ALA A 704 10.26 25.52 23.56
N ALA A 705 10.81 26.56 22.96
CA ALA A 705 10.39 27.06 21.65
C ALA A 705 11.61 27.13 20.73
N PRO A 706 11.48 26.77 19.45
CA PRO A 706 12.61 26.80 18.52
C PRO A 706 13.14 28.23 18.36
N ALA A 707 14.45 28.38 18.32
CA ALA A 707 15.06 29.67 18.01
C ALA A 707 14.64 30.12 16.61
N GLY A 708 14.45 31.43 16.42
CA GLY A 708 13.98 31.93 15.14
C GLY A 708 14.32 33.38 14.88
N VAL A 709 14.25 33.74 13.60
CA VAL A 709 14.31 35.10 13.10
C VAL A 709 13.24 35.34 12.05
N VAL A 710 12.98 36.61 11.78
CA VAL A 710 11.91 37.07 10.91
C VAL A 710 12.49 38.01 9.87
N ILE A 711 12.22 37.71 8.59
CA ILE A 711 12.39 38.62 7.47
C ILE A 711 11.03 39.31 7.23
N PRO A 712 10.89 40.60 7.58
CA PRO A 712 9.60 41.27 7.72
C PRO A 712 8.90 41.52 6.38
N PHE A 713 7.65 41.97 6.44
CA PHE A 713 6.93 42.48 5.27
C PHE A 713 7.72 43.57 4.53
N GLY A 714 7.54 43.66 3.21
CA GLY A 714 8.27 44.59 2.36
C GLY A 714 9.62 44.04 1.84
N ALA A 715 10.11 42.92 2.37
CA ALA A 715 11.40 42.35 1.96
C ALA A 715 11.41 41.82 0.52
N MET A 716 10.31 41.22 0.07
CA MET A 716 10.15 40.76 -1.32
C MET A 716 10.15 41.95 -2.28
N GLU A 717 9.39 42.98 -1.97
CA GLU A 717 9.27 44.23 -2.74
C GLU A 717 10.62 44.95 -2.79
N PHE A 718 11.35 44.99 -1.68
CA PHE A 718 12.71 45.51 -1.62
C PHE A 718 13.67 44.72 -2.52
N ALA A 719 13.59 43.39 -2.50
CA ALA A 719 14.38 42.54 -3.40
C ALA A 719 14.02 42.80 -4.88
N CYS A 720 12.73 42.94 -5.20
CA CYS A 720 12.25 43.24 -6.54
C CYS A 720 12.71 44.62 -7.04
N ALA A 721 12.70 45.63 -6.16
CA ALA A 721 13.22 46.96 -6.45
C ALA A 721 14.73 46.93 -6.72
N SER A 722 15.50 46.11 -6.00
CA SER A 722 16.96 46.00 -6.18
C SER A 722 17.38 45.51 -7.56
N ILE A 723 16.49 44.80 -8.27
CA ILE A 723 16.69 44.34 -9.65
C ILE A 723 15.85 45.13 -10.67
N SER A 724 15.30 46.28 -10.28
CA SER A 724 14.47 47.16 -11.12
C SER A 724 13.24 46.49 -11.74
N LYS A 725 12.61 45.54 -11.01
CA LYS A 725 11.39 44.83 -11.46
C LYS A 725 10.13 45.16 -10.66
N LEU A 726 10.18 46.10 -9.71
CA LEU A 726 9.03 46.44 -8.87
C LEU A 726 7.82 46.91 -9.69
N GLU A 727 8.01 47.83 -10.64
CA GLU A 727 6.92 48.29 -11.53
C GLU A 727 6.31 47.15 -12.35
N HIS A 728 7.11 46.16 -12.72
CA HIS A 728 6.62 44.98 -13.44
C HIS A 728 5.78 44.09 -12.52
N LEU A 729 6.22 43.86 -11.28
CA LEU A 729 5.43 43.14 -10.28
C LEU A 729 4.08 43.84 -10.05
N ASP A 730 4.08 45.16 -9.84
CA ASP A 730 2.85 45.96 -9.65
C ASP A 730 1.91 45.83 -10.85
N SER A 731 2.44 45.82 -12.07
CA SER A 731 1.64 45.63 -13.29
C SER A 731 0.96 44.26 -13.35
N LEU A 732 1.67 43.20 -12.93
CA LEU A 732 1.12 41.84 -12.89
C LEU A 732 0.07 41.71 -11.78
N LEU A 733 0.29 42.31 -10.62
CA LEU A 733 -0.69 42.31 -9.51
C LEU A 733 -1.96 43.07 -9.88
N LEU A 734 -1.84 44.18 -10.61
CA LEU A 734 -2.99 44.92 -11.14
C LEU A 734 -3.78 44.09 -12.16
N GLU A 735 -3.08 43.38 -13.05
CA GLU A 735 -3.71 42.44 -13.98
C GLU A 735 -4.45 41.33 -13.22
N LEU A 736 -3.84 40.78 -12.16
CA LEU A 736 -4.41 39.72 -11.34
C LEU A 736 -5.73 40.16 -10.68
N ASN A 737 -5.79 41.39 -10.15
CA ASN A 737 -7.02 41.97 -9.62
C ASN A 737 -8.09 42.19 -10.71
N GLN A 738 -7.68 42.61 -11.91
CA GLN A 738 -8.59 42.91 -13.01
C GLN A 738 -9.26 41.66 -13.60
N TYR A 739 -8.55 40.54 -13.64
CA TYR A 739 -8.99 39.30 -14.28
C TYR A 739 -9.12 38.13 -13.30
N ALA A 740 -9.45 38.41 -12.03
CA ALA A 740 -9.64 37.39 -11.00
C ALA A 740 -10.76 36.38 -11.36
N ASP A 741 -11.74 36.79 -12.17
CA ASP A 741 -12.86 35.95 -12.62
C ASP A 741 -12.55 35.14 -13.91
N ASP A 742 -11.35 35.28 -14.50
CA ASP A 742 -10.89 34.50 -15.65
C ASP A 742 -9.84 33.47 -15.20
N PRO A 743 -10.21 32.17 -15.04
CA PRO A 743 -9.30 31.17 -14.50
C PRO A 743 -8.03 30.95 -15.33
N VAL A 744 -8.12 31.07 -16.66
CA VAL A 744 -6.97 30.83 -17.55
C VAL A 744 -5.99 31.98 -17.43
N ARG A 745 -6.49 33.22 -17.48
CA ARG A 745 -5.64 34.40 -17.33
C ARG A 745 -5.05 34.51 -15.93
N MET A 746 -5.83 34.27 -14.88
CA MET A 746 -5.35 34.22 -13.51
C MET A 746 -4.18 33.23 -13.37
N ARG A 747 -4.31 32.00 -13.91
CA ARG A 747 -3.24 31.01 -13.87
C ARG A 747 -1.95 31.51 -14.52
N HIS A 748 -2.02 32.06 -15.73
CA HIS A 748 -0.85 32.59 -16.43
C HIS A 748 -0.19 33.76 -15.68
N THR A 749 -0.99 34.68 -15.12
CA THR A 749 -0.47 35.81 -14.34
C THR A 749 0.16 35.32 -13.02
N CYS A 750 -0.46 34.36 -12.33
CA CYS A 750 0.13 33.69 -11.16
C CYS A 750 1.48 33.06 -11.49
N GLU A 751 1.59 32.31 -12.59
CA GLU A 751 2.84 31.69 -13.03
C GLU A 751 3.92 32.74 -13.33
N ALA A 752 3.56 33.84 -14.00
CA ALA A 752 4.49 34.93 -14.28
C ALA A 752 5.00 35.59 -12.99
N ILE A 753 4.13 35.87 -12.03
CA ILE A 753 4.51 36.42 -10.72
C ILE A 753 5.40 35.44 -9.96
N GLN A 754 5.02 34.16 -9.88
CA GLN A 754 5.81 33.16 -9.18
C GLN A 754 7.21 33.00 -9.78
N ASN A 755 7.34 32.97 -11.11
CA ASN A 755 8.63 32.90 -11.79
C ASN A 755 9.51 34.13 -11.49
N LEU A 756 8.91 35.31 -11.43
CA LEU A 756 9.61 36.53 -11.02
C LEU A 756 10.07 36.42 -9.56
N VAL A 757 9.17 36.07 -8.66
CA VAL A 757 9.42 36.03 -7.20
C VAL A 757 10.44 34.95 -6.83
N ARG A 758 10.41 33.77 -7.46
CA ARG A 758 11.44 32.71 -7.29
C ARG A 758 12.85 33.15 -7.69
N SER A 759 12.97 34.15 -8.58
CA SER A 759 14.27 34.70 -8.99
C SER A 759 14.83 35.73 -8.00
N LEU A 760 14.04 36.17 -7.02
CA LEU A 760 14.45 37.14 -6.01
C LEU A 760 15.32 36.48 -4.94
N LYS A 761 16.15 37.29 -4.30
CA LYS A 761 16.98 36.88 -3.17
C LYS A 761 16.78 37.82 -1.98
N PRO A 762 16.86 37.33 -0.73
CA PRO A 762 17.00 38.19 0.43
C PRO A 762 18.21 39.12 0.30
N SER A 763 18.21 40.26 1.00
CA SER A 763 19.36 41.16 1.00
C SER A 763 20.59 40.49 1.60
N ALA A 764 21.79 40.90 1.18
CA ALA A 764 23.05 40.40 1.75
C ALA A 764 23.13 40.56 3.27
N SER A 765 22.58 41.67 3.81
CA SER A 765 22.47 41.89 5.26
C SER A 765 21.57 40.87 5.95
N ALA A 766 20.45 40.49 5.31
CA ALA A 766 19.53 39.51 5.86
C ALA A 766 20.15 38.12 5.86
N LEU A 767 20.79 37.73 4.74
CA LEU A 767 21.53 36.47 4.63
C LEU A 767 22.60 36.35 5.73
N GLN A 768 23.39 37.41 5.92
CA GLN A 768 24.41 37.43 6.97
C GLN A 768 23.80 37.31 8.37
N SER A 769 22.73 38.07 8.67
CA SER A 769 22.09 38.06 9.99
C SER A 769 21.48 36.69 10.32
N VAL A 770 20.90 36.00 9.33
CA VAL A 770 20.37 34.64 9.50
C VAL A 770 21.51 33.65 9.76
N ALA A 771 22.59 33.70 8.96
CA ALA A 771 23.74 32.81 9.14
C ALA A 771 24.42 33.00 10.52
N GLU A 772 24.58 34.24 10.98
CA GLU A 772 25.13 34.57 12.29
C GLU A 772 24.28 34.03 13.45
N LYS A 773 22.95 33.94 13.29
CA LYS A 773 22.05 33.43 14.34
C LYS A 773 22.16 31.93 14.55
N PHE A 774 22.18 31.14 13.47
CA PHE A 774 22.00 29.68 13.56
C PHE A 774 23.32 28.90 13.52
N GLY A 775 24.43 29.50 13.08
CA GLY A 775 25.73 28.84 13.01
C GLY A 775 25.86 27.81 11.87
N PRO A 776 27.06 27.22 11.68
CA PRO A 776 27.44 26.57 10.43
C PRO A 776 26.78 25.20 10.15
N ASN A 777 26.27 24.51 11.18
CA ASN A 777 25.70 23.16 11.04
C ASN A 777 24.18 23.12 11.24
N ALA A 778 23.54 24.29 11.37
CA ALA A 778 22.11 24.34 11.61
C ALA A 778 21.31 23.95 10.36
N ARG A 779 20.10 23.46 10.61
CA ARG A 779 19.04 23.35 9.62
C ARG A 779 17.86 24.18 10.09
N VAL A 780 17.22 24.85 9.15
CA VAL A 780 16.07 25.72 9.44
C VAL A 780 14.86 25.31 8.63
N MET A 781 13.69 25.62 9.16
CA MET A 781 12.43 25.62 8.44
C MET A 781 12.11 27.06 8.06
N VAL A 782 11.90 27.29 6.76
CA VAL A 782 11.56 28.60 6.19
C VAL A 782 10.05 28.62 5.97
N ARG A 783 9.31 29.36 6.79
CA ARG A 783 7.84 29.29 6.90
C ARG A 783 7.18 30.58 6.43
N SER A 784 6.02 30.44 5.79
CA SER A 784 5.15 31.56 5.45
C SER A 784 4.55 32.23 6.70
N SER A 785 4.38 33.54 6.63
CA SER A 785 3.60 34.32 7.61
C SER A 785 2.98 35.52 6.88
N ALA A 786 1.87 35.30 6.20
CA ALA A 786 1.20 36.38 5.45
C ALA A 786 0.32 37.26 6.36
N ASN A 787 0.10 38.51 5.96
CA ASN A 787 -0.80 39.46 6.66
C ASN A 787 -2.30 39.12 6.50
N VAL A 788 -2.62 38.06 5.75
CA VAL A 788 -3.98 37.59 5.45
C VAL A 788 -4.31 36.25 6.10
N GLU A 789 -3.43 35.67 6.92
CA GLU A 789 -3.60 34.27 7.38
C GLU A 789 -4.79 34.04 8.33
N ASP A 790 -5.22 35.06 9.07
CA ASP A 790 -6.26 34.95 10.11
C ASP A 790 -7.44 35.91 9.88
N LEU A 791 -7.77 36.18 8.62
CA LEU A 791 -8.94 37.02 8.31
C LEU A 791 -10.24 36.29 8.65
N GLU A 792 -11.18 37.02 9.26
CA GLU A 792 -12.50 36.49 9.59
C GLU A 792 -13.20 35.99 8.31
N GLY A 793 -13.48 34.68 8.25
CA GLY A 793 -14.08 34.03 7.08
C GLY A 793 -13.11 33.46 6.04
N MET A 794 -11.79 33.49 6.29
CA MET A 794 -10.77 32.85 5.44
C MET A 794 -9.88 31.92 6.29
N SER A 795 -9.72 30.67 5.86
CA SER A 795 -8.71 29.77 6.41
C SER A 795 -7.42 29.89 5.62
N ALA A 796 -6.30 30.18 6.27
CA ALA A 796 -5.00 30.07 5.62
C ALA A 796 -4.15 28.89 6.12
N ALA A 797 -4.72 28.01 6.96
CA ALA A 797 -4.03 26.81 7.43
C ALA A 797 -3.59 25.98 6.23
N GLY A 798 -2.29 25.75 6.05
CA GLY A 798 -1.73 25.04 4.88
C GLY A 798 -1.89 25.73 3.53
N LEU A 799 -2.29 27.01 3.46
CA LEU A 799 -2.53 27.70 2.19
C LEU A 799 -1.24 28.10 1.46
N TYR A 800 -0.19 28.35 2.23
CA TYR A 800 1.13 28.82 1.79
C TYR A 800 2.21 27.82 2.18
N ASP A 801 3.35 27.90 1.49
CA ASP A 801 4.39 26.88 1.60
C ASP A 801 5.31 27.11 2.82
N SER A 802 5.81 26.01 3.36
CA SER A 802 6.92 26.00 4.30
C SER A 802 7.99 25.03 3.82
N ILE A 803 9.23 25.48 3.73
CA ILE A 803 10.35 24.71 3.16
C ILE A 803 11.22 24.17 4.31
N PRO A 804 11.23 22.84 4.55
CA PRO A 804 11.99 22.25 5.65
C PRO A 804 13.44 21.93 5.26
N ASN A 805 14.26 21.69 6.29
CA ASN A 805 15.65 21.19 6.17
C ASN A 805 16.56 22.08 5.31
N VAL A 806 16.40 23.40 5.40
CA VAL A 806 17.21 24.35 4.63
C VAL A 806 18.51 24.65 5.37
N ASP A 807 19.63 24.71 4.66
CA ASP A 807 20.89 25.22 5.20
C ASP A 807 20.91 26.76 5.17
N PRO A 808 20.85 27.45 6.33
CA PRO A 808 20.85 28.90 6.37
C PRO A 808 22.18 29.54 5.93
N ASN A 809 23.27 28.77 5.86
CA ASN A 809 24.60 29.24 5.46
C ASN A 809 24.84 29.10 3.94
N SER A 810 24.00 28.32 3.25
CA SER A 810 24.02 28.21 1.80
C SER A 810 23.16 29.33 1.20
N GLU A 811 23.81 30.38 0.67
CA GLU A 811 23.10 31.49 0.04
C GLU A 811 22.10 31.00 -1.03
N ASP A 812 22.50 30.03 -1.84
CA ASP A 812 21.66 29.49 -2.92
C ASP A 812 20.45 28.74 -2.37
N ALA A 813 20.67 27.77 -1.46
CA ALA A 813 19.58 26.96 -0.94
C ALA A 813 18.59 27.81 -0.11
N PHE A 814 19.12 28.70 0.73
CA PHE A 814 18.29 29.57 1.55
C PHE A 814 17.53 30.61 0.72
N SER A 815 18.17 31.23 -0.28
CA SER A 815 17.47 32.17 -1.18
C SER A 815 16.38 31.49 -1.98
N ARG A 816 16.62 30.27 -2.48
CA ARG A 816 15.59 29.48 -3.17
C ARG A 816 14.41 29.17 -2.26
N ALA A 817 14.66 28.74 -1.02
CA ALA A 817 13.60 28.47 -0.06
C ALA A 817 12.77 29.73 0.26
N VAL A 818 13.41 30.88 0.47
CA VAL A 818 12.70 32.16 0.69
C VAL A 818 11.89 32.57 -0.55
N GLY A 819 12.47 32.40 -1.75
CA GLY A 819 11.79 32.65 -3.02
C GLY A 819 10.55 31.79 -3.23
N GLU A 820 10.59 30.51 -2.87
CA GLU A 820 9.41 29.62 -2.90
C GLU A 820 8.35 30.07 -1.89
N VAL A 821 8.73 30.41 -0.64
CA VAL A 821 7.77 30.93 0.34
C VAL A 821 7.08 32.21 -0.15
N TRP A 822 7.82 33.16 -0.73
CA TRP A 822 7.23 34.34 -1.32
C TRP A 822 6.34 34.01 -2.52
N ALA A 823 6.77 33.11 -3.39
CA ALA A 823 6.00 32.69 -4.56
C ALA A 823 4.70 31.98 -4.17
N SER A 824 4.68 31.26 -3.04
CA SER A 824 3.49 30.58 -2.53
C SER A 824 2.31 31.53 -2.28
N LEU A 825 2.59 32.82 -2.02
CA LEU A 825 1.57 33.87 -1.91
C LEU A 825 0.72 33.98 -3.19
N TYR A 826 1.31 33.66 -4.35
CA TYR A 826 0.70 33.82 -5.68
C TYR A 826 0.38 32.49 -6.37
N THR A 827 0.21 31.40 -5.61
CA THR A 827 -0.44 30.20 -6.14
C THR A 827 -1.86 30.52 -6.58
N THR A 828 -2.36 29.83 -7.61
CA THR A 828 -3.74 30.02 -8.08
C THR A 828 -4.75 29.80 -6.95
N ARG A 829 -4.49 28.82 -6.07
CA ARG A 829 -5.30 28.54 -4.87
C ARG A 829 -5.33 29.73 -3.91
N ALA A 830 -4.17 30.27 -3.55
CA ALA A 830 -4.10 31.36 -2.58
C ALA A 830 -4.73 32.66 -3.12
N VAL A 831 -4.51 32.96 -4.40
CA VAL A 831 -5.13 34.11 -5.08
C VAL A 831 -6.65 33.96 -5.13
N ALA A 832 -7.15 32.79 -5.54
CA ALA A 832 -8.59 32.52 -5.60
C ALA A 832 -9.25 32.60 -4.21
N SER A 833 -8.61 32.06 -3.17
CA SER A 833 -9.08 32.15 -1.79
C SER A 833 -9.18 33.61 -1.32
N ARG A 834 -8.14 34.42 -1.56
CA ARG A 834 -8.16 35.86 -1.24
C ARG A 834 -9.20 36.64 -2.04
N ALA A 835 -9.35 36.35 -3.34
CA ALA A 835 -10.38 36.96 -4.18
C ALA A 835 -11.80 36.62 -3.68
N ALA A 836 -12.02 35.36 -3.27
CA ALA A 836 -13.27 34.93 -2.66
C ALA A 836 -13.56 35.67 -1.33
N ALA A 837 -12.53 35.96 -0.54
CA ALA A 837 -12.62 36.75 0.70
C ALA A 837 -12.73 38.28 0.46
N GLY A 838 -12.55 38.77 -0.78
CA GLY A 838 -12.59 40.20 -1.09
C GLY A 838 -11.31 40.95 -0.71
N VAL A 839 -10.19 40.25 -0.65
CA VAL A 839 -8.86 40.83 -0.38
C VAL A 839 -8.23 41.30 -1.68
N ASP A 840 -7.75 42.55 -1.69
CA ASP A 840 -6.98 43.12 -2.80
C ASP A 840 -5.61 42.44 -2.90
N GLN A 841 -5.25 41.95 -4.07
CA GLN A 841 -3.98 41.24 -4.28
C GLN A 841 -2.74 42.14 -4.10
N LEU A 842 -2.89 43.46 -4.17
CA LEU A 842 -1.82 44.44 -3.92
C LEU A 842 -1.55 44.64 -2.42
N GLU A 843 -2.51 44.34 -1.55
CA GLU A 843 -2.40 44.52 -0.10
C GLU A 843 -1.87 43.22 0.59
N ALA A 844 -1.75 42.13 -0.17
CA ALA A 844 -1.24 40.87 0.34
C ALA A 844 0.29 40.89 0.39
N HIS A 845 0.84 40.74 1.60
CA HIS A 845 2.29 40.73 1.83
C HIS A 845 2.72 39.47 2.57
N MET A 846 3.89 38.94 2.20
CA MET A 846 4.49 37.77 2.83
C MET A 846 5.70 38.15 3.67
N CYS A 847 5.66 37.77 4.94
CA CYS A 847 6.81 37.74 5.83
C CYS A 847 7.35 36.30 5.88
N VAL A 848 8.66 36.16 6.10
CA VAL A 848 9.30 34.84 6.20
C VAL A 848 9.81 34.61 7.61
N LEU A 849 9.25 33.60 8.25
CA LEU A 849 9.68 33.10 9.55
C LEU A 849 10.72 32.01 9.33
N VAL A 850 11.94 32.22 9.84
CA VAL A 850 13.01 31.23 9.80
C VAL A 850 13.17 30.67 11.21
N GLN A 851 12.85 29.39 11.39
CA GLN A 851 12.96 28.71 12.68
C GLN A 851 13.96 27.56 12.61
N GLU A 852 14.60 27.25 13.72
CA GLU A 852 15.37 26.03 13.88
C GLU A 852 14.53 24.80 13.49
N MET A 853 15.08 23.92 12.65
CA MET A 853 14.44 22.68 12.25
C MET A 853 14.68 21.62 13.32
N LEU A 854 13.64 21.29 14.08
CA LEU A 854 13.69 20.24 15.09
C LEU A 854 13.68 18.84 14.43
N SER A 855 14.30 17.86 15.10
CA SER A 855 14.29 16.44 14.71
C SER A 855 13.56 15.62 15.78
N PRO A 856 12.22 15.65 15.79
CA PRO A 856 11.42 15.05 16.85
C PRO A 856 11.33 13.53 16.76
N GLU A 857 11.13 12.90 17.92
CA GLU A 857 10.69 11.51 18.04
C GLU A 857 9.18 11.41 17.74
N VAL A 858 8.40 12.31 18.34
CA VAL A 858 6.94 12.40 18.20
C VAL A 858 6.55 13.86 17.97
N SER A 859 5.67 14.13 17.02
CA SER A 859 4.98 15.42 16.90
C SER A 859 3.55 15.32 17.37
N PHE A 860 2.96 16.44 17.77
CA PHE A 860 1.57 16.50 18.23
C PHE A 860 0.87 17.79 17.79
N VAL A 861 -0.45 17.69 17.70
CA VAL A 861 -1.37 18.83 17.67
C VAL A 861 -2.33 18.70 18.85
N LEU A 862 -2.46 19.75 19.65
CA LEU A 862 -3.29 19.83 20.86
C LEU A 862 -4.36 20.90 20.64
N HIS A 863 -5.62 20.51 20.77
CA HIS A 863 -6.73 21.44 20.97
C HIS A 863 -7.09 21.46 22.44
N THR A 864 -7.09 22.64 23.07
CA THR A 864 -7.41 22.76 24.49
C THR A 864 -8.92 22.68 24.76
N LYS A 865 -9.77 22.64 23.73
CA LYS A 865 -11.18 22.29 23.83
C LYS A 865 -11.46 21.15 22.86
N HIS A 866 -12.25 20.16 23.27
CA HIS A 866 -12.50 18.99 22.43
C HIS A 866 -13.17 19.40 21.09
N PRO A 867 -12.56 19.11 19.93
CA PRO A 867 -13.00 19.66 18.63
C PRO A 867 -14.31 19.08 18.12
N LEU A 868 -14.69 17.87 18.56
CA LEU A 868 -15.96 17.24 18.21
C LEU A 868 -17.07 17.53 19.24
N THR A 869 -16.90 17.16 20.51
CA THR A 869 -17.93 17.33 21.55
C THR A 869 -18.14 18.79 21.97
N ASN A 870 -17.20 19.68 21.62
CA ASN A 870 -17.19 21.09 22.01
C ASN A 870 -17.10 21.29 23.54
N ASP A 871 -16.64 20.29 24.30
CA ASP A 871 -16.47 20.37 25.75
C ASP A 871 -15.19 21.15 26.12
N ASN A 872 -15.37 22.24 26.87
CA ASN A 872 -14.27 23.07 27.37
C ASN A 872 -13.49 22.43 28.53
N ASN A 873 -14.03 21.36 29.13
CA ASN A 873 -13.39 20.62 30.22
C ASN A 873 -12.53 19.47 29.71
N GLU A 874 -12.36 19.33 28.40
CA GLU A 874 -11.61 18.24 27.79
C GLU A 874 -10.62 18.81 26.76
N ALA A 875 -9.35 18.45 26.91
CA ALA A 875 -8.31 18.71 25.92
C ALA A 875 -8.16 17.49 25.01
N TYR A 876 -7.81 17.71 23.75
CA TYR A 876 -7.73 16.66 22.73
C TYR A 876 -6.39 16.76 22.00
N VAL A 877 -5.66 15.65 21.94
CA VAL A 877 -4.31 15.60 21.35
C VAL A 877 -4.23 14.50 20.30
N GLU A 878 -3.65 14.82 19.15
CA GLU A 878 -3.24 13.86 18.13
C GLU A 878 -1.71 13.77 18.09
N PHE A 879 -1.17 12.55 18.09
CA PHE A 879 0.28 12.27 18.01
C PHE A 879 0.63 11.49 16.74
N ALA A 880 1.80 11.78 16.17
CA ALA A 880 2.44 11.01 15.11
C ALA A 880 3.95 10.90 15.34
N LEU A 881 4.58 9.84 14.83
CA LEU A 881 6.04 9.72 14.87
C LEU A 881 6.69 10.69 13.87
N GLY A 882 7.88 11.17 14.19
CA GLY A 882 8.62 12.09 13.33
C GLY A 882 7.98 13.48 13.26
N LEU A 883 8.08 14.12 12.09
CA LEU A 883 7.68 15.51 11.84
C LEU A 883 6.16 15.70 11.82
N GLY A 884 5.72 16.86 12.32
CA GLY A 884 4.31 17.24 12.46
C GLY A 884 3.54 17.37 11.15
N GLU A 885 4.25 17.45 10.01
CA GLU A 885 3.63 17.45 8.68
C GLU A 885 2.77 16.20 8.43
N THR A 886 3.10 15.08 9.10
CA THR A 886 2.29 13.85 9.10
C THR A 886 0.86 14.09 9.61
N LEU A 887 0.70 14.99 10.60
CA LEU A 887 -0.59 15.36 11.17
C LEU A 887 -1.26 16.50 10.38
N ALA A 888 -0.47 17.45 9.89
CA ALA A 888 -0.96 18.68 9.29
C ALA A 888 -1.50 18.48 7.86
N SER A 889 -0.73 17.80 6.99
CA SER A 889 -1.10 17.56 5.60
C SER A 889 -2.18 16.48 5.46
N GLY A 890 -2.17 15.41 6.24
CA GLY A 890 -3.04 14.26 5.94
C GLY A 890 -2.65 13.51 4.65
N ALA A 891 -1.53 13.86 4.02
CA ALA A 891 -0.95 13.15 2.88
C ALA A 891 -0.42 11.75 3.25
N VAL A 892 -0.08 11.53 4.52
CA VAL A 892 0.33 10.22 5.03
C VAL A 892 -0.93 9.41 5.40
N ARG A 893 -1.15 8.29 4.71
CA ARG A 893 -2.31 7.42 4.95
C ARG A 893 -2.25 6.76 6.34
N GLY A 894 -3.29 6.94 7.12
CA GLY A 894 -3.48 6.33 8.44
C GLY A 894 -4.13 7.30 9.43
N SER A 895 -4.26 6.84 10.67
CA SER A 895 -4.83 7.63 11.76
C SER A 895 -3.75 7.96 12.80
N PRO A 896 -3.82 9.11 13.48
CA PRO A 896 -2.92 9.43 14.58
C PRO A 896 -3.30 8.67 15.86
N CYS A 897 -2.39 8.67 16.84
CA CYS A 897 -2.74 8.29 18.21
C CYS A 897 -3.52 9.45 18.83
N ARG A 898 -4.76 9.19 19.25
CA ARG A 898 -5.71 10.20 19.74
C ARG A 898 -5.90 10.05 21.23
N VAL A 899 -5.74 11.14 21.98
CA VAL A 899 -5.87 11.16 23.43
C VAL A 899 -6.73 12.34 23.88
N SER A 900 -7.82 12.01 24.57
CA SER A 900 -8.63 12.94 25.34
C SER A 900 -8.11 13.06 26.76
N VAL A 901 -8.04 14.28 27.29
CA VAL A 901 -7.61 14.54 28.68
C VAL A 901 -8.67 15.39 29.38
N ASP A 902 -9.27 14.84 30.44
CA ASP A 902 -10.20 15.60 31.28
C ASP A 902 -9.41 16.63 32.11
N LYS A 903 -9.71 17.92 31.90
CA LYS A 903 -8.98 19.04 32.52
C LYS A 903 -9.11 19.08 34.05
N ARG A 904 -10.14 18.47 34.63
CA ARG A 904 -10.43 18.54 36.07
C ARG A 904 -9.68 17.47 36.86
N SER A 905 -9.69 16.25 36.34
CA SER A 905 -9.08 15.07 36.96
C SER A 905 -7.68 14.79 36.44
N GLY A 906 -7.31 15.34 35.28
CA GLY A 906 -6.07 15.01 34.57
C GLY A 906 -6.08 13.62 33.93
N LYS A 907 -7.23 12.93 33.93
CA LYS A 907 -7.33 11.57 33.39
C LYS A 907 -7.22 11.59 31.87
N ALA A 908 -6.20 10.94 31.33
CA ALA A 908 -6.05 10.68 29.91
C ALA A 908 -6.83 9.42 29.48
N THR A 909 -7.44 9.46 28.30
CA THR A 909 -8.14 8.35 27.67
C THR A 909 -7.66 8.25 26.22
N VAL A 910 -7.16 7.09 25.83
CA VAL A 910 -6.74 6.82 24.44
C VAL A 910 -7.98 6.50 23.62
N ASN A 911 -8.25 7.29 22.59
CA ASN A 911 -9.38 7.11 21.68
C ASN A 911 -8.99 6.34 20.40
N ALA A 912 -7.71 6.38 20.02
CA ALA A 912 -7.16 5.62 18.91
C ALA A 912 -5.65 5.43 19.07
N PHE A 913 -5.11 4.32 18.56
CA PHE A 913 -3.67 4.16 18.35
C PHE A 913 -3.29 4.57 16.94
N ALA A 914 -2.04 4.99 16.76
CA ALA A 914 -1.59 5.46 15.47
C ALA A 914 -1.52 4.29 14.48
N SER A 915 -2.07 4.50 13.29
CA SER A 915 -2.05 3.54 12.19
C SER A 915 -1.31 4.07 10.98
N PHE A 916 -0.52 5.14 11.06
CA PHE A 916 0.32 5.57 9.93
C PHE A 916 1.34 4.49 9.57
N GLY A 917 1.50 4.20 8.27
CA GLY A 917 2.54 3.25 7.83
C GLY A 917 3.93 3.88 7.75
N THR A 918 4.01 5.20 7.76
CA THR A 918 5.29 5.90 7.69
C THR A 918 5.28 7.14 8.55
N ALA A 919 6.48 7.60 8.90
CA ALA A 919 6.75 8.85 9.55
C ALA A 919 7.58 9.73 8.61
N LEU A 920 7.32 11.04 8.60
CA LEU A 920 8.17 11.99 7.90
C LEU A 920 9.35 12.37 8.79
N VAL A 921 10.57 12.29 8.26
CA VAL A 921 11.80 12.68 8.95
C VAL A 921 12.62 13.62 8.07
N ARG A 922 13.60 14.30 8.67
CA ARG A 922 14.55 15.15 7.93
C ARG A 922 15.31 14.31 6.90
N ASP A 923 15.39 14.81 5.66
CA ASP A 923 16.18 14.15 4.64
C ASP A 923 17.64 14.62 4.67
N ASP A 924 18.46 13.95 5.47
CA ASP A 924 19.86 14.31 5.67
C ASP A 924 20.74 14.13 4.42
N ASP A 925 20.23 13.39 3.42
CA ASP A 925 20.93 13.13 2.16
C ASP A 925 20.64 14.21 1.09
N SER A 926 19.64 15.06 1.33
CA SER A 926 19.22 16.16 0.46
C SER A 926 19.56 17.54 1.05
N ALA A 927 19.66 18.55 0.18
CA ALA A 927 19.85 19.94 0.59
C ALA A 927 18.59 20.56 1.23
N THR A 928 17.40 20.01 0.95
CA THR A 928 16.09 20.44 1.47
C THR A 928 15.11 19.27 1.47
N GLY A 929 14.07 19.34 2.29
CA GLY A 929 12.96 18.38 2.24
C GLY A 929 12.93 17.37 3.37
N MET A 930 12.02 16.42 3.22
CA MET A 930 11.71 15.37 4.17
C MET A 930 11.68 14.03 3.43
N LYS A 931 11.95 12.94 4.13
CA LYS A 931 11.78 11.59 3.61
C LYS A 931 10.82 10.80 4.48
N SER A 932 10.11 9.88 3.84
CA SER A 932 9.22 8.94 4.50
C SER A 932 10.02 7.72 4.97
N VAL A 933 9.85 7.32 6.23
CA VAL A 933 10.45 6.10 6.81
C VAL A 933 9.36 5.26 7.47
N ALA A 934 9.50 3.93 7.48
CA ALA A 934 8.51 3.06 8.12
C ALA A 934 8.34 3.40 9.61
N ALA A 935 7.08 3.39 10.08
CA ALA A 935 6.77 3.70 11.47
C ALA A 935 6.83 2.43 12.33
N ASP A 936 7.83 2.33 13.22
CA ASP A 936 7.90 1.22 14.19
C ASP A 936 7.21 1.60 15.50
N TYR A 937 5.97 1.15 15.67
CA TYR A 937 5.24 1.30 16.93
C TYR A 937 5.46 0.14 17.91
N ALA A 938 5.99 -0.99 17.45
CA ALA A 938 6.11 -2.20 18.27
C ALA A 938 7.03 -2.00 19.47
N SER A 939 8.06 -1.18 19.30
CA SER A 939 9.05 -0.84 20.32
C SER A 939 8.79 0.52 20.97
N HIS A 940 7.89 1.33 20.42
CA HIS A 940 7.73 2.73 20.78
C HIS A 940 6.86 2.94 22.03
N TRP A 941 7.24 3.88 22.90
CA TRP A 941 6.51 4.17 24.15
C TRP A 941 5.08 4.67 23.90
N LEU A 942 4.86 5.39 22.78
CA LEU A 942 3.54 5.87 22.39
C LEU A 942 2.51 4.73 22.30
N HIS A 943 2.90 3.52 21.92
CA HIS A 943 2.00 2.35 21.95
C HIS A 943 2.18 1.53 23.24
N ASN A 944 3.40 1.40 23.76
CA ASN A 944 3.69 0.37 24.77
C ASN A 944 3.76 0.86 26.22
N ASP A 945 3.91 2.16 26.47
CA ASP A 945 4.12 2.71 27.82
C ASP A 945 2.97 3.64 28.22
N VAL A 946 2.03 3.09 29.00
CA VAL A 946 0.87 3.84 29.53
C VAL A 946 1.33 4.97 30.45
N ALA A 947 2.31 4.73 31.32
CA ALA A 947 2.76 5.70 32.30
C ALA A 947 3.42 6.92 31.63
N LYS A 948 4.27 6.67 30.63
CA LYS A 948 4.88 7.76 29.85
C LYS A 948 3.84 8.53 29.03
N ARG A 949 2.84 7.87 28.45
CA ARG A 949 1.72 8.56 27.78
C ARG A 949 0.95 9.47 28.73
N ASP A 950 0.58 8.97 29.91
CA ASP A 950 -0.17 9.73 30.91
C ASP A 950 0.64 10.92 31.43
N GLU A 951 1.95 10.74 31.62
CA GLU A 951 2.88 11.82 31.99
C GLU A 951 2.92 12.92 30.92
N ILE A 952 3.07 12.55 29.65
CA ILE A 952 3.08 13.50 28.53
C ILE A 952 1.73 14.19 28.39
N ALA A 953 0.62 13.46 28.45
CA ALA A 953 -0.72 14.03 28.40
C ALA A 953 -0.95 15.07 29.52
N THR A 954 -0.48 14.78 30.73
CA THR A 954 -0.57 15.70 31.87
C THR A 954 0.29 16.95 31.66
N LYS A 955 1.52 16.81 31.13
CA LYS A 955 2.39 17.94 30.78
C LYS A 955 1.77 18.82 29.69
N LEU A 956 1.22 18.20 28.64
CA LEU A 956 0.56 18.93 27.55
C LEU A 956 -0.69 19.67 28.04
N LEU A 957 -1.46 19.09 28.96
CA LEU A 957 -2.58 19.78 29.61
C LEU A 957 -2.12 21.03 30.37
N ALA A 958 -1.02 20.92 31.14
CA ALA A 958 -0.46 22.05 31.88
C ALA A 958 0.06 23.15 30.94
N ILE A 959 0.77 22.77 29.87
CA ILE A 959 1.24 23.69 28.83
C ILE A 959 0.04 24.36 28.13
N GLY A 960 -0.97 23.58 27.72
CA GLY A 960 -2.17 24.12 27.08
C GLY A 960 -2.90 25.13 27.95
N SER A 961 -3.03 24.86 29.25
CA SER A 961 -3.65 25.78 30.22
C SER A 961 -2.83 27.07 30.41
N GLU A 962 -1.50 26.96 30.38
CA GLU A 962 -0.59 28.11 30.41
C GLU A 962 -0.76 28.98 29.16
N LEU A 963 -0.78 28.36 27.98
CA LEU A 963 -0.97 29.05 26.71
C LEU A 963 -2.34 29.70 26.59
N GLU A 964 -3.41 29.02 27.03
CA GLU A 964 -4.75 29.61 27.14
C GLU A 964 -4.72 30.91 27.97
N ARG A 965 -3.95 30.96 29.05
CA ARG A 965 -3.86 32.16 29.89
C ARG A 965 -3.00 33.26 29.26
N GLU A 966 -1.81 32.89 28.76
CA GLU A 966 -0.81 33.85 28.30
C GLU A 966 -1.10 34.41 26.91
N LEU A 967 -1.78 33.66 26.03
CA LEU A 967 -2.09 34.09 24.65
C LEU A 967 -3.45 34.77 24.51
N SER A 968 -4.28 34.73 25.55
CA SER A 968 -5.63 35.31 25.52
C SER A 968 -5.65 36.85 25.54
N PRO A 969 -6.20 37.52 24.52
CA PRO A 969 -6.42 38.96 24.56
C PRO A 969 -7.42 39.35 25.66
N ARG A 970 -7.07 40.40 26.43
CA ARG A 970 -7.97 41.11 27.37
C ARG A 970 -8.52 40.28 28.55
N GLY A 971 -7.92 39.12 28.83
CA GLY A 971 -8.25 38.30 30.01
C GLY A 971 -9.43 37.32 29.82
N GLU A 972 -9.95 37.18 28.59
CA GLU A 972 -10.92 36.13 28.25
C GLU A 972 -10.16 34.87 27.81
N THR A 973 -10.27 33.78 28.56
CA THR A 973 -9.62 32.50 28.20
C THR A 973 -10.16 31.95 26.88
N LEU A 974 -9.36 32.02 25.83
CA LEU A 974 -9.66 31.46 24.52
C LEU A 974 -8.96 30.10 24.34
N PRO A 975 -9.70 29.05 23.92
CA PRO A 975 -9.09 27.77 23.58
C PRO A 975 -8.02 27.92 22.50
N GLN A 976 -6.99 27.10 22.56
CA GLN A 976 -5.82 27.15 21.70
C GLN A 976 -5.70 25.87 20.86
N ASP A 977 -5.24 26.06 19.63
CA ASP A 977 -4.72 25.06 18.72
C ASP A 977 -3.18 25.17 18.75
N VAL A 978 -2.53 24.14 19.28
CA VAL A 978 -1.11 24.12 19.63
C VAL A 978 -0.41 23.02 18.86
N GLU A 979 0.57 23.39 18.05
CA GLU A 979 1.44 22.46 17.34
C GLU A 979 2.77 22.37 18.07
N GLY A 980 3.25 21.15 18.29
CA GLY A 980 4.51 20.91 19.01
C GLY A 980 5.10 19.55 18.73
N CYS A 981 6.22 19.27 19.37
CA CYS A 981 6.89 17.99 19.28
C CYS A 981 7.63 17.63 20.56
N ILE A 982 8.01 16.36 20.64
CA ILE A 982 8.81 15.77 21.72
C ILE A 982 10.12 15.32 21.09
N LEU A 983 11.21 15.88 21.58
CA LEU A 983 12.56 15.50 21.14
C LEU A 983 12.95 14.15 21.76
N PRO A 984 13.92 13.42 21.18
CA PRO A 984 14.45 12.18 21.77
C PRO A 984 14.99 12.36 23.21
N SER A 985 15.32 13.59 23.62
CA SER A 985 15.68 13.94 25.00
C SER A 985 14.51 13.90 26.00
N GLY A 986 13.27 13.84 25.51
CA GLY A 986 12.03 13.99 26.29
C GLY A 986 11.57 15.43 26.48
N GLU A 987 12.30 16.42 25.92
CA GLU A 987 11.91 17.83 25.96
C GLU A 987 10.71 18.10 25.03
N ILE A 988 9.72 18.83 25.54
CA ILE A 988 8.54 19.26 24.78
C ILE A 988 8.84 20.63 24.19
N CYS A 989 8.75 20.73 22.86
CA CYS A 989 8.90 21.98 22.12
C CYS A 989 7.57 22.40 21.50
N ILE A 990 7.15 23.64 21.72
CA ILE A 990 5.99 24.24 21.05
C ILE A 990 6.48 25.04 19.85
N VAL A 991 6.00 24.68 18.65
CA VAL A 991 6.45 25.30 17.40
C VAL A 991 5.47 26.35 16.87
N GLN A 992 4.19 26.25 17.27
CA GLN A 992 3.14 27.20 16.91
C GLN A 992 1.96 27.10 17.88
N ALA A 993 1.27 28.21 18.10
CA ALA A 993 0.00 28.25 18.81
C ALA A 993 -0.88 29.35 18.20
N ARG A 994 -2.18 29.08 18.08
CA ARG A 994 -3.18 30.00 17.56
C ARG A 994 -4.53 29.79 18.29
N PRO A 995 -5.45 30.76 18.28
CA PRO A 995 -6.81 30.53 18.76
C PRO A 995 -7.47 29.35 18.02
N GLN A 996 -8.15 28.49 18.77
CA GLN A 996 -8.90 27.38 18.20
C GLN A 996 -10.16 27.92 17.48
N PRO A 997 -10.46 27.44 16.25
CA PRO A 997 -11.59 27.94 15.46
C PRO A 997 -12.97 27.46 15.89
#